data_AF-A0A7I9V5N5-F1
#
_entry.id   AF-A0A7I9V5N5-F1
#
_cell.length_a   1.000
_cell.length_b   1.000
_cell.length_c   1.000
_cell.angle_alpha   90.00
_cell.angle_beta   90.00
_cell.angle_gamma   90.00
#
_symmetry.space_group_name_H-M   'P 1'
#
loop_
_entity.id
_entity.type
_entity.pdbx_description
1 polymer ?
#
loop_
_entity_poly.entity_id
_entity_poly.type
_entity_poly.pdbx_seq_one_letter_code
_entity_poly.pdbx_strand_id
1 'polypeptide(L)'
;MTGTIARPKNVTNSRRRRLVEEDVDLGAPAPVTVAEETLPTAAPAEEPVVESAEPVVEEIVDLAPTDPEPHRVAEPDESEADESEPDETPTVRIPAAVVPAAPAPAPPAEPAAEPVAAGTVAPRPTIEPGRIRRAPALDGLRGIAVLSVVVYHLFGDALRGGYLGVDIFFVLSGFLITSLLVREFGSGGRVSLDGFWTRRARRIIPASVTVLVVATAVAGLIGGDVAVKLKDQFFGSLFFVNNWVQIAQSDSYFAETTPRVFMHYWSLAIEEQFYVVWPLAFLAVMALTRRSEPRRRMLVAAGVATVVGLASAGLMAYLYHPDTDPSRVYFGSDTHLFGLLAGVALALVITAPASDAADSWPLRRSPAVARWVGLTLAPIAFVALMAMLYLLPDTSATAYRGGILVACLLTTLLVHNAVREDGPIPKLLSVRALTWFGARSFSLYLWHWPAFIVARELINGSGNAATHTAPAWMVGVVAAVASLVLSELSYRWIETPFRRLGFRGVLSALGGHARRFAPLAAMAAVLTVVMLAGSALGTSPSKSALERQLDELAEIQRQANEAPAVVLPPKPSRDLPTGPEITAIGDSVMLASSQALTRRFPGIYIDAEVSRHYSGGEGVMTSLLDANKMREFVVLGFGTNGQAFPGELNRIVRMLGPDRKVVLLVPYGPVAGIPEAARQVIRYAKRKPNVFLAPWCSIADAHQDDLGADGVHPFGPGLNLYADAVEQGLRQAVSGTKDTGITCPL
;
A
#
# COMPACT_ATOMS: atom_id res chain seq x y z
N MET A 1 -44.24 43.39 -29.47
CA MET A 1 -44.87 43.29 -28.14
C MET A 1 -46.12 42.42 -28.25
N THR A 2 -46.49 41.73 -27.17
CA THR A 2 -47.86 41.30 -26.78
C THR A 2 -48.82 40.68 -27.82
N GLY A 3 -49.03 39.36 -27.67
CA GLY A 3 -50.14 38.55 -28.20
C GLY A 3 -49.85 37.05 -27.89
N THR A 4 -50.80 36.15 -27.60
CA THR A 4 -52.26 36.24 -27.49
C THR A 4 -52.78 35.18 -26.48
N ILE A 5 -54.04 35.29 -26.05
CA ILE A 5 -54.74 34.51 -25.00
C ILE A 5 -54.88 33.00 -25.32
N ALA A 6 -54.70 32.12 -24.31
CA ALA A 6 -55.40 30.81 -24.23
C ALA A 6 -55.49 30.20 -22.81
N ARG A 7 -56.72 29.91 -22.35
CA ARG A 7 -57.17 29.05 -21.22
C ARG A 7 -58.66 28.72 -21.52
N PRO A 8 -59.33 27.77 -20.84
CA PRO A 8 -58.89 26.51 -20.22
C PRO A 8 -59.72 25.30 -20.76
N LYS A 9 -59.61 24.11 -20.17
CA LYS A 9 -60.72 23.13 -20.05
C LYS A 9 -60.68 22.40 -18.70
N ASN A 10 -61.84 21.92 -18.25
CA ASN A 10 -62.09 21.38 -16.90
C ASN A 10 -63.42 20.57 -16.90
N VAL A 11 -63.73 19.87 -15.80
CA VAL A 11 -65.06 19.40 -15.32
C VAL A 11 -65.61 18.02 -15.78
N THR A 12 -66.14 17.27 -14.79
CA THR A 12 -67.23 16.22 -14.78
C THR A 12 -67.04 14.70 -15.05
N ASN A 13 -67.06 13.92 -13.94
CA ASN A 13 -68.09 12.92 -13.52
C ASN A 13 -68.28 11.49 -14.14
N SER A 14 -67.88 10.47 -13.34
CA SER A 14 -68.78 9.70 -12.42
C SER A 14 -69.14 8.20 -12.64
N ARG A 15 -69.34 7.52 -11.48
CA ARG A 15 -70.20 6.35 -11.15
C ARG A 15 -69.74 4.87 -11.38
N ARG A 16 -69.46 4.23 -10.22
CA ARG A 16 -70.06 2.97 -9.65
C ARG A 16 -69.50 1.55 -9.94
N ARG A 17 -68.93 0.97 -8.86
CA ARG A 17 -69.22 -0.35 -8.23
C ARG A 17 -69.13 -1.67 -9.03
N ARG A 18 -68.09 -2.44 -8.72
CA ARG A 18 -68.09 -3.73 -7.97
C ARG A 18 -66.68 -3.87 -7.35
N LEU A 19 -66.42 -4.29 -6.10
CA LEU A 19 -67.03 -5.28 -5.19
C LEU A 19 -67.01 -6.72 -5.71
N VAL A 20 -65.94 -7.41 -5.32
CA VAL A 20 -65.84 -8.84 -4.98
C VAL A 20 -64.97 -8.88 -3.70
N GLU A 21 -65.35 -9.66 -2.69
CA GLU A 21 -64.54 -9.90 -1.49
C GLU A 21 -63.50 -11.01 -1.72
N GLU A 22 -62.38 -10.95 -1.01
CA GLU A 22 -61.59 -12.14 -0.67
C GLU A 22 -60.86 -11.88 0.66
N ASP A 23 -61.30 -12.54 1.73
CA ASP A 23 -60.66 -12.49 3.06
C ASP A 23 -59.40 -13.37 3.07
N VAL A 24 -58.34 -12.89 3.73
CA VAL A 24 -57.21 -13.76 4.15
C VAL A 24 -56.88 -13.45 5.61
N ASP A 25 -56.88 -14.51 6.42
CA ASP A 25 -56.86 -14.47 7.89
C ASP A 25 -55.44 -14.27 8.48
N LEU A 26 -55.40 -13.83 9.75
CA LEU A 26 -54.17 -13.54 10.50
C LEU A 26 -53.52 -14.80 11.08
N GLY A 27 -52.95 -15.63 10.20
CA GLY A 27 -52.17 -16.82 10.59
C GLY A 27 -50.83 -16.48 11.25
N ALA A 28 -50.67 -16.80 12.54
CA ALA A 28 -49.41 -16.65 13.27
C ALA A 28 -48.35 -17.68 12.85
N PRO A 29 -47.04 -17.34 12.83
CA PRO A 29 -45.98 -18.29 12.53
C PRO A 29 -45.77 -19.30 13.67
N ALA A 30 -45.74 -20.59 13.31
CA ALA A 30 -45.45 -21.68 14.23
C ALA A 30 -43.97 -21.69 14.69
N PRO A 31 -43.66 -22.22 15.89
CA PRO A 31 -42.30 -22.18 16.43
C PRO A 31 -41.35 -23.13 15.70
N VAL A 32 -40.17 -22.63 15.33
CA VAL A 32 -39.05 -23.46 14.89
C VAL A 32 -38.40 -24.09 16.12
N THR A 33 -38.50 -25.42 16.24
CA THR A 33 -37.86 -26.18 17.32
C THR A 33 -36.34 -26.15 17.16
N VAL A 34 -35.64 -25.63 18.16
CA VAL A 34 -34.18 -25.77 18.28
C VAL A 34 -33.86 -27.21 18.65
N ALA A 35 -32.99 -27.87 17.88
CA ALA A 35 -32.37 -29.12 18.30
C ALA A 35 -31.15 -28.80 19.16
N GLU A 36 -31.07 -29.38 20.37
CA GLU A 36 -29.86 -29.32 21.20
C GLU A 36 -28.80 -30.24 20.60
N GLU A 37 -27.66 -29.69 20.18
CA GLU A 37 -26.47 -30.48 19.84
C GLU A 37 -25.49 -30.42 21.02
N THR A 38 -25.38 -31.54 21.75
CA THR A 38 -24.64 -31.62 23.02
C THR A 38 -23.12 -31.67 22.79
N LEU A 39 -22.41 -30.63 23.23
CA LEU A 39 -20.94 -30.62 23.25
C LEU A 39 -20.39 -31.64 24.28
N PRO A 40 -19.42 -32.51 23.91
CA PRO A 40 -18.77 -33.41 24.85
C PRO A 40 -17.77 -32.69 25.74
N THR A 41 -17.77 -33.02 27.03
CA THR A 41 -16.87 -32.44 28.05
C THR A 41 -15.43 -32.93 27.87
N ALA A 42 -14.45 -32.03 27.95
CA ALA A 42 -13.02 -32.35 28.04
C ALA A 42 -12.43 -31.83 29.36
N ALA A 43 -11.55 -32.61 29.99
CA ALA A 43 -10.90 -32.30 31.25
C ALA A 43 -9.69 -31.36 31.07
N PRO A 44 -9.23 -30.63 32.12
CA PRO A 44 -8.07 -29.75 32.02
C PRO A 44 -6.75 -30.55 31.88
N ALA A 45 -5.76 -29.92 31.25
CA ALA A 45 -4.37 -30.36 31.20
C ALA A 45 -3.47 -29.34 31.93
N GLU A 46 -2.36 -29.82 32.48
CA GLU A 46 -1.52 -29.08 33.43
C GLU A 46 -0.50 -28.13 32.76
N GLU A 47 -0.09 -27.08 33.48
CA GLU A 47 0.94 -26.13 33.04
C GLU A 47 2.36 -26.65 33.35
N PRO A 48 3.31 -26.61 32.39
CA PRO A 48 4.72 -26.85 32.68
C PRO A 48 5.44 -25.55 33.03
N VAL A 49 5.91 -25.44 34.28
CA VAL A 49 6.90 -24.42 34.70
C VAL A 49 8.28 -24.81 34.15
N VAL A 50 9.00 -23.86 33.54
CA VAL A 50 10.43 -24.00 33.20
C VAL A 50 11.17 -22.72 33.60
N GLU A 51 12.42 -22.90 34.05
CA GLU A 51 13.20 -21.97 34.84
C GLU A 51 14.24 -21.18 34.01
N SER A 52 14.78 -20.09 34.57
CA SER A 52 15.70 -19.16 33.90
C SER A 52 17.18 -19.58 33.98
N ALA A 53 17.94 -19.45 32.87
CA ALA A 53 19.40 -19.52 32.90
C ALA A 53 20.09 -18.74 31.75
N GLU A 54 21.07 -17.92 32.10
CA GLU A 54 22.20 -17.45 31.27
C GLU A 54 23.47 -17.49 32.17
N PRO A 55 24.69 -17.16 31.70
CA PRO A 55 25.50 -17.95 30.78
C PRO A 55 26.90 -18.25 31.37
N VAL A 56 27.69 -19.11 30.71
CA VAL A 56 29.11 -19.38 31.08
C VAL A 56 30.00 -19.39 29.82
N VAL A 57 31.26 -18.98 30.00
CA VAL A 57 32.30 -18.82 28.98
C VAL A 57 33.55 -19.58 29.45
N GLU A 58 34.20 -20.36 28.57
CA GLU A 58 35.61 -20.74 28.70
C GLU A 58 36.19 -21.16 27.33
N GLU A 59 37.49 -21.49 27.27
CA GLU A 59 38.33 -21.10 26.11
C GLU A 59 39.36 -22.15 25.61
N ILE A 60 39.66 -22.06 24.29
CA ILE A 60 40.84 -22.48 23.47
C ILE A 60 41.84 -23.53 24.02
N VAL A 61 42.28 -24.45 23.13
CA VAL A 61 43.67 -24.93 22.81
C VAL A 61 43.50 -26.24 22.00
N ASP A 62 43.78 -26.35 20.69
CA ASP A 62 45.01 -26.15 19.88
C ASP A 62 46.04 -27.31 19.94
N LEU A 63 46.48 -27.80 18.76
CA LEU A 63 47.75 -28.51 18.45
C LEU A 63 47.77 -29.12 17.02
N ALA A 64 48.90 -28.95 16.31
CA ALA A 64 49.27 -29.55 15.01
C ALA A 64 50.65 -30.28 15.16
N PRO A 65 51.43 -30.72 14.13
CA PRO A 65 51.28 -30.76 12.65
C PRO A 65 51.49 -32.22 12.10
N THR A 66 52.14 -32.65 10.99
CA THR A 66 53.01 -32.06 9.91
C THR A 66 53.10 -32.99 8.66
N ASP A 67 53.38 -32.40 7.48
CA ASP A 67 54.36 -32.72 6.40
C ASP A 67 55.22 -34.03 6.38
N PRO A 68 55.86 -34.43 5.24
CA PRO A 68 55.62 -34.11 3.81
C PRO A 68 55.83 -35.29 2.78
N GLU A 69 55.87 -34.94 1.48
CA GLU A 69 56.32 -35.67 0.26
C GLU A 69 57.80 -36.21 0.31
N PRO A 70 58.36 -37.04 -0.66
CA PRO A 70 58.38 -36.75 -2.12
C PRO A 70 58.59 -37.88 -3.20
N HIS A 71 58.52 -37.47 -4.49
CA HIS A 71 59.29 -37.92 -5.70
C HIS A 71 58.98 -39.19 -6.57
N ARG A 72 58.62 -38.93 -7.85
CA ARG A 72 59.09 -39.41 -9.19
C ARG A 72 59.53 -40.88 -9.46
N VAL A 73 59.17 -41.42 -10.66
CA VAL A 73 60.07 -41.75 -11.82
C VAL A 73 59.36 -42.44 -13.03
N ALA A 74 59.71 -42.00 -14.26
CA ALA A 74 59.76 -42.62 -15.63
C ALA A 74 58.66 -43.51 -16.30
N GLU A 75 58.65 -43.40 -17.64
CA GLU A 75 58.12 -44.26 -18.74
C GLU A 75 59.17 -45.39 -19.10
N PRO A 76 59.03 -46.33 -20.12
CA PRO A 76 58.22 -46.30 -21.36
C PRO A 76 57.67 -47.64 -21.97
N ASP A 77 57.10 -47.53 -23.19
CA ASP A 77 57.39 -48.30 -24.45
C ASP A 77 56.37 -49.21 -25.20
N GLU A 78 56.52 -49.22 -26.54
CA GLU A 78 56.17 -50.21 -27.62
C GLU A 78 54.71 -50.73 -27.85
N SER A 79 54.24 -51.20 -29.04
CA SER A 79 54.61 -51.02 -30.49
C SER A 79 53.58 -51.70 -31.48
N GLU A 80 53.82 -51.65 -32.81
CA GLU A 80 53.20 -52.40 -33.96
C GLU A 80 51.73 -52.06 -34.39
N ALA A 81 51.26 -52.13 -35.67
CA ALA A 81 51.79 -52.23 -37.06
C ALA A 81 50.59 -52.07 -38.07
N ASP A 82 50.66 -52.30 -39.41
CA ASP A 82 51.30 -51.52 -40.52
C ASP A 82 50.58 -51.88 -41.89
N GLU A 83 51.20 -51.63 -43.05
CA GLU A 83 50.97 -52.16 -44.44
C GLU A 83 50.04 -51.46 -45.49
N SER A 84 50.63 -50.53 -46.26
CA SER A 84 50.73 -50.54 -47.76
C SER A 84 49.64 -50.02 -48.75
N GLU A 85 50.12 -49.36 -49.82
CA GLU A 85 49.53 -49.07 -51.17
C GLU A 85 50.49 -49.66 -52.26
N PRO A 86 50.47 -49.34 -53.59
CA PRO A 86 49.42 -48.92 -54.57
C PRO A 86 49.43 -49.80 -55.89
N ASP A 87 48.65 -49.44 -56.93
CA ASP A 87 49.11 -49.50 -58.36
C ASP A 87 48.21 -48.66 -59.35
N GLU A 88 48.61 -48.53 -60.62
CA GLU A 88 48.25 -47.47 -61.58
C GLU A 88 47.12 -47.70 -62.64
N THR A 89 46.89 -46.65 -63.46
CA THR A 89 45.92 -46.54 -64.60
C THR A 89 46.45 -47.12 -65.93
N PRO A 90 45.67 -47.11 -67.05
CA PRO A 90 46.06 -46.18 -68.15
C PRO A 90 44.99 -45.70 -69.19
N THR A 91 45.04 -44.41 -69.57
CA THR A 91 44.98 -43.84 -70.96
C THR A 91 43.67 -43.85 -71.82
N VAL A 92 43.41 -43.03 -72.88
CA VAL A 92 43.90 -41.71 -73.45
C VAL A 92 42.94 -41.23 -74.59
N ARG A 93 42.77 -39.90 -74.84
CA ARG A 93 42.83 -39.17 -76.17
C ARG A 93 42.24 -37.73 -76.18
N ILE A 94 42.98 -36.79 -76.78
CA ILE A 94 42.75 -35.33 -77.01
C ILE A 94 43.67 -34.91 -78.21
N PRO A 95 43.49 -33.83 -79.02
CA PRO A 95 42.33 -32.98 -79.40
C PRO A 95 42.10 -32.89 -80.95
N ALA A 96 41.18 -32.03 -81.39
CA ALA A 96 41.28 -31.24 -82.64
C ALA A 96 40.51 -29.91 -82.51
N ALA A 97 40.87 -28.84 -83.24
CA ALA A 97 40.25 -27.52 -83.11
C ALA A 97 40.25 -26.69 -84.43
N VAL A 98 39.14 -25.97 -84.70
CA VAL A 98 38.99 -24.93 -85.75
C VAL A 98 38.01 -23.83 -85.24
N VAL A 99 38.05 -22.63 -85.83
CA VAL A 99 37.52 -21.33 -85.33
C VAL A 99 36.92 -20.54 -86.54
N PRO A 100 36.12 -19.45 -86.41
CA PRO A 100 34.98 -19.12 -85.54
C PRO A 100 33.66 -18.91 -86.34
N ALA A 101 32.56 -18.51 -85.69
CA ALA A 101 31.42 -17.82 -86.32
C ALA A 101 30.74 -16.82 -85.36
N ALA A 102 30.11 -15.78 -85.90
CA ALA A 102 29.37 -14.74 -85.16
C ALA A 102 28.13 -14.27 -85.99
N PRO A 103 27.17 -13.52 -85.41
CA PRO A 103 26.01 -14.11 -84.75
C PRO A 103 24.70 -13.97 -85.54
N ALA A 104 23.72 -14.82 -85.22
CA ALA A 104 22.33 -14.70 -85.69
C ALA A 104 21.43 -14.00 -84.63
N PRO A 105 20.34 -13.32 -85.03
CA PRO A 105 19.54 -12.48 -84.13
C PRO A 105 18.66 -13.30 -83.16
N ALA A 106 18.33 -12.69 -82.02
CA ALA A 106 17.54 -13.31 -80.96
C ALA A 106 16.04 -13.43 -81.30
N PRO A 107 15.35 -14.50 -80.87
CA PRO A 107 13.89 -14.55 -80.85
C PRO A 107 13.31 -13.56 -79.81
N PRO A 108 12.06 -13.12 -79.96
CA PRO A 108 11.42 -12.19 -79.02
C PRO A 108 11.20 -12.84 -77.65
N ALA A 109 11.27 -12.03 -76.59
CA ALA A 109 11.17 -12.51 -75.21
C ALA A 109 9.75 -12.95 -74.84
N GLU A 110 9.63 -14.17 -74.28
CA GLU A 110 8.53 -14.49 -73.37
C GLU A 110 8.66 -13.64 -72.09
N PRO A 111 7.54 -13.23 -71.47
CA PRO A 111 7.59 -12.53 -70.19
C PRO A 111 8.18 -13.47 -69.12
N ALA A 112 9.29 -13.07 -68.52
CA ALA A 112 9.97 -13.88 -67.52
C ALA A 112 9.03 -14.18 -66.34
N ALA A 113 8.75 -15.46 -66.11
CA ALA A 113 8.22 -15.92 -64.83
C ALA A 113 9.26 -15.56 -63.76
N GLU A 114 8.88 -14.73 -62.79
CA GLU A 114 9.79 -14.34 -61.72
C GLU A 114 10.28 -15.60 -61.00
N PRO A 115 11.61 -15.79 -60.82
CA PRO A 115 12.10 -16.87 -59.98
C PRO A 115 11.59 -16.61 -58.57
N VAL A 116 10.73 -17.51 -58.07
CA VAL A 116 10.19 -17.44 -56.71
C VAL A 116 11.36 -17.48 -55.74
N ALA A 117 11.78 -16.30 -55.28
CA ALA A 117 12.96 -16.15 -54.45
C ALA A 117 12.76 -16.97 -53.18
N ALA A 118 13.58 -18.01 -53.00
CA ALA A 118 13.55 -18.85 -51.82
C ALA A 118 13.68 -17.96 -50.59
N GLY A 119 12.58 -17.84 -49.85
CA GLY A 119 12.33 -16.68 -48.98
C GLY A 119 13.47 -16.47 -48.00
N THR A 120 14.27 -15.42 -48.23
CA THR A 120 15.33 -15.01 -47.32
C THR A 120 14.69 -14.64 -46.00
N VAL A 121 14.73 -15.58 -45.05
CA VAL A 121 14.29 -15.36 -43.67
C VAL A 121 15.13 -14.22 -43.13
N ALA A 122 14.57 -13.02 -43.14
CA ALA A 122 15.26 -11.81 -42.69
C ALA A 122 15.85 -12.10 -41.31
N PRO A 123 17.17 -11.93 -41.11
CA PRO A 123 17.84 -12.37 -39.90
C PRO A 123 17.14 -11.72 -38.71
N ARG A 124 16.57 -12.55 -37.83
CA ARG A 124 15.82 -12.07 -36.66
C ARG A 124 16.71 -11.07 -35.91
N PRO A 125 16.24 -9.83 -35.66
CA PRO A 125 17.09 -8.77 -35.14
C PRO A 125 17.71 -9.22 -33.83
N THR A 126 19.04 -9.41 -33.85
CA THR A 126 19.80 -9.88 -32.70
C THR A 126 19.71 -8.83 -31.60
N ILE A 127 19.07 -9.20 -30.49
CA ILE A 127 18.96 -8.33 -29.31
C ILE A 127 20.38 -8.11 -28.80
N GLU A 128 20.87 -6.86 -28.89
CA GLU A 128 22.23 -6.49 -28.46
C GLU A 128 22.54 -7.05 -27.05
N PRO A 129 23.81 -7.42 -26.78
CA PRO A 129 24.23 -7.89 -25.46
C PRO A 129 23.75 -6.96 -24.33
N GLY A 130 23.17 -7.53 -23.27
CA GLY A 130 22.59 -6.78 -22.15
C GLY A 130 21.17 -6.21 -22.36
N ARG A 131 20.61 -6.18 -23.59
CA ARG A 131 19.21 -5.77 -23.81
C ARG A 131 18.21 -6.91 -23.55
N ILE A 132 16.96 -6.52 -23.24
CA ILE A 132 15.79 -7.39 -23.10
C ILE A 132 14.75 -7.14 -24.20
N ARG A 133 13.98 -8.17 -24.59
CA ARG A 133 12.79 -8.03 -25.45
C ARG A 133 11.76 -7.10 -24.79
N ARG A 134 11.03 -6.30 -25.58
CA ARG A 134 9.85 -5.57 -25.11
C ARG A 134 8.59 -6.42 -25.26
N ALA A 135 7.91 -6.70 -24.16
CA ALA A 135 6.60 -7.34 -24.12
C ALA A 135 5.51 -6.30 -23.76
N PRO A 136 4.61 -5.89 -24.68
CA PRO A 136 3.63 -4.83 -24.41
C PRO A 136 2.65 -5.17 -23.28
N ALA A 137 2.37 -6.44 -23.04
CA ALA A 137 1.54 -6.91 -21.92
C ALA A 137 2.09 -6.51 -20.53
N LEU A 138 3.41 -6.29 -20.39
CA LEU A 138 4.00 -5.77 -19.15
C LEU A 138 3.71 -4.28 -18.94
N ASP A 139 3.71 -3.47 -20.01
CA ASP A 139 3.17 -2.12 -19.94
C ASP A 139 1.66 -2.19 -19.61
N GLY A 140 0.93 -3.16 -20.15
CA GLY A 140 -0.47 -3.43 -19.79
C GLY A 140 -0.72 -3.65 -18.30
N LEU A 141 0.04 -4.53 -17.65
CA LEU A 141 -0.06 -4.76 -16.20
C LEU A 141 0.27 -3.50 -15.38
N ARG A 142 1.26 -2.71 -15.80
CA ARG A 142 1.56 -1.40 -15.19
C ARG A 142 0.42 -0.39 -15.35
N GLY A 143 -0.37 -0.52 -16.42
CA GLY A 143 -1.58 0.26 -16.64
C GLY A 143 -2.68 -0.09 -15.66
N ILE A 144 -2.95 -1.39 -15.43
CA ILE A 144 -3.88 -1.86 -14.40
C ILE A 144 -3.40 -1.38 -13.02
N ALA A 145 -2.14 -1.65 -12.68
CA ALA A 145 -1.55 -1.31 -11.39
C ALA A 145 -1.73 0.17 -10.98
N VAL A 146 -1.42 1.12 -11.88
CA VAL A 146 -1.62 2.54 -11.56
C VAL A 146 -3.10 2.92 -11.50
N LEU A 147 -3.94 2.36 -12.37
CA LEU A 147 -5.38 2.64 -12.32
C LEU A 147 -6.01 2.13 -11.01
N SER A 148 -5.59 0.97 -10.52
CA SER A 148 -6.07 0.42 -9.24
C SER A 148 -5.70 1.32 -8.06
N VAL A 149 -4.44 1.76 -7.99
CA VAL A 149 -3.96 2.70 -6.96
C VAL A 149 -4.70 4.03 -7.05
N VAL A 150 -4.88 4.58 -8.24
CA VAL A 150 -5.54 5.88 -8.43
C VAL A 150 -7.03 5.81 -8.09
N VAL A 151 -7.75 4.74 -8.47
CA VAL A 151 -9.17 4.61 -8.13
C VAL A 151 -9.38 4.45 -6.62
N TYR A 152 -8.54 3.64 -5.96
CA TYR A 152 -8.58 3.46 -4.50
C TYR A 152 -8.43 4.80 -3.75
N HIS A 153 -7.39 5.58 -4.04
CA HIS A 153 -7.13 6.83 -3.31
C HIS A 153 -8.12 7.96 -3.64
N LEU A 154 -8.77 7.97 -4.81
CA LEU A 154 -9.66 9.07 -5.23
C LEU A 154 -11.16 8.74 -5.05
N PHE A 155 -11.52 7.47 -4.86
CA PHE A 155 -12.92 7.02 -4.79
C PHE A 155 -13.20 5.94 -3.73
N GLY A 156 -12.23 5.59 -2.87
CA GLY A 156 -12.40 4.73 -1.70
C GLY A 156 -12.95 3.33 -2.04
N ASP A 157 -14.09 2.98 -1.43
CA ASP A 157 -14.76 1.67 -1.58
C ASP A 157 -15.07 1.26 -3.03
N ALA A 158 -15.02 2.17 -4.00
CA ALA A 158 -15.15 1.87 -5.43
C ALA A 158 -14.15 0.80 -5.93
N LEU A 159 -12.99 0.65 -5.26
CA LEU A 159 -12.04 -0.44 -5.52
C LEU A 159 -11.27 -0.80 -4.25
N ARG A 160 -11.94 -1.49 -3.31
CA ARG A 160 -11.47 -1.78 -1.94
C ARG A 160 -10.08 -2.42 -1.85
N GLY A 161 -9.71 -3.25 -2.82
CA GLY A 161 -8.41 -3.91 -2.94
C GLY A 161 -7.41 -3.18 -3.84
N GLY A 162 -7.70 -1.97 -4.30
CA GLY A 162 -6.90 -1.23 -5.28
C GLY A 162 -5.49 -0.86 -4.80
N TYR A 163 -5.27 -0.85 -3.47
CA TYR A 163 -3.94 -0.73 -2.86
C TYR A 163 -2.95 -1.82 -3.33
N LEU A 164 -3.45 -3.02 -3.66
CA LEU A 164 -2.66 -4.13 -4.22
C LEU A 164 -2.06 -3.79 -5.60
N GLY A 165 -2.43 -2.67 -6.22
CA GLY A 165 -1.73 -2.16 -7.39
C GLY A 165 -0.25 -1.84 -7.13
N VAL A 166 0.12 -1.56 -5.87
CA VAL A 166 1.54 -1.42 -5.46
C VAL A 166 2.28 -2.76 -5.58
N ASP A 167 1.69 -3.85 -5.11
CA ASP A 167 2.24 -5.21 -5.24
C ASP A 167 2.46 -5.63 -6.69
N ILE A 168 1.53 -5.22 -7.57
CA ILE A 168 1.69 -5.44 -9.02
C ILE A 168 2.95 -4.74 -9.54
N PHE A 169 3.25 -3.51 -9.07
CA PHE A 169 4.52 -2.84 -9.37
C PHE A 169 5.72 -3.56 -8.78
N PHE A 170 5.70 -3.93 -7.50
CA PHE A 170 6.79 -4.65 -6.84
C PHE A 170 7.22 -5.91 -7.61
N VAL A 171 6.27 -6.77 -8.00
CA VAL A 171 6.56 -7.98 -8.81
C VAL A 171 7.17 -7.61 -10.18
N LEU A 172 6.62 -6.61 -10.86
CA LEU A 172 7.12 -6.16 -12.17
C LEU A 172 8.53 -5.54 -12.07
N SER A 173 8.79 -4.78 -11.01
CA SER A 173 10.06 -4.10 -10.77
C SER A 173 11.17 -5.10 -10.43
N GLY A 174 10.91 -6.03 -9.50
CA GLY A 174 11.82 -7.14 -9.20
C GLY A 174 12.15 -8.00 -10.43
N PHE A 175 11.13 -8.28 -11.26
CA PHE A 175 11.30 -9.04 -12.51
C PHE A 175 12.13 -8.30 -13.56
N LEU A 176 11.80 -7.04 -13.85
CA LEU A 176 12.46 -6.25 -14.91
C LEU A 176 13.90 -5.85 -14.54
N ILE A 177 14.15 -5.51 -13.28
CA ILE A 177 15.52 -5.27 -12.77
C ILE A 177 16.38 -6.50 -12.97
N THR A 178 15.88 -7.66 -12.52
CA THR A 178 16.66 -8.89 -12.50
C THR A 178 16.88 -9.46 -13.89
N SER A 179 15.89 -9.35 -14.79
CA SER A 179 16.06 -9.73 -16.19
C SER A 179 17.19 -8.92 -16.88
N LEU A 180 17.34 -7.64 -16.54
CA LEU A 180 18.46 -6.80 -17.00
C LEU A 180 19.80 -7.25 -16.38
N LEU A 181 19.86 -7.46 -15.06
CA LEU A 181 21.08 -7.91 -14.37
C LEU A 181 21.58 -9.26 -14.91
N VAL A 182 20.68 -10.21 -15.19
CA VAL A 182 21.01 -11.52 -15.76
C VAL A 182 21.57 -11.40 -17.19
N ARG A 183 20.96 -10.57 -18.05
CA ARG A 183 21.43 -10.33 -19.43
C ARG A 183 22.72 -9.52 -19.50
N GLU A 184 22.94 -8.58 -18.58
CA GLU A 184 24.19 -7.83 -18.48
C GLU A 184 25.32 -8.75 -17.98
N PHE A 185 25.13 -9.42 -16.83
CA PHE A 185 26.11 -10.34 -16.25
C PHE A 185 26.50 -11.48 -17.20
N GLY A 186 25.54 -12.14 -17.84
CA GLY A 186 25.83 -13.24 -18.76
C GLY A 186 26.48 -12.81 -20.09
N SER A 187 26.58 -11.51 -20.36
CA SER A 187 27.25 -10.99 -21.56
C SER A 187 28.76 -10.73 -21.39
N GLY A 188 29.24 -10.55 -20.16
CA GLY A 188 30.65 -10.22 -19.89
C GLY A 188 31.18 -10.61 -18.50
N GLY A 189 30.45 -11.46 -17.77
CA GLY A 189 30.78 -11.89 -16.40
C GLY A 189 30.74 -10.79 -15.34
N ARG A 190 30.21 -9.60 -15.68
CA ARG A 190 30.29 -8.36 -14.89
C ARG A 190 29.00 -7.55 -15.04
N VAL A 191 28.71 -6.68 -14.08
CA VAL A 191 27.63 -5.69 -14.13
C VAL A 191 28.22 -4.32 -13.86
N SER A 192 27.84 -3.32 -14.66
CA SER A 192 28.19 -1.92 -14.43
C SER A 192 27.21 -1.33 -13.42
N LEU A 193 27.58 -1.32 -12.14
CA LEU A 193 26.74 -0.74 -11.07
C LEU A 193 26.49 0.76 -11.30
N ASP A 194 27.51 1.53 -11.66
CA ASP A 194 27.34 2.93 -12.09
C ASP A 194 26.37 3.04 -13.29
N GLY A 195 26.59 2.26 -14.35
CA GLY A 195 25.69 2.26 -15.51
C GLY A 195 24.25 1.91 -15.14
N PHE A 196 24.05 0.96 -14.22
CA PHE A 196 22.75 0.55 -13.71
C PHE A 196 22.08 1.66 -12.89
N TRP A 197 22.74 2.20 -11.87
CA TRP A 197 22.20 3.26 -11.01
C TRP A 197 22.01 4.57 -11.80
N THR A 198 22.94 4.94 -12.67
CA THR A 198 22.80 6.09 -13.58
C THR A 198 21.57 5.95 -14.51
N ARG A 199 21.25 4.74 -14.99
CA ARG A 199 20.01 4.50 -15.77
C ARG A 199 18.74 4.62 -14.93
N ARG A 200 18.78 4.29 -13.63
CA ARG A 200 17.66 4.44 -12.68
C ARG A 200 17.48 5.90 -12.25
N ALA A 201 18.54 6.55 -11.81
CA ALA A 201 18.58 7.97 -11.47
C ALA A 201 17.98 8.86 -12.57
N ARG A 202 18.33 8.63 -13.84
CA ARG A 202 17.77 9.35 -15.01
C ARG A 202 16.27 9.18 -15.23
N ARG A 203 15.66 8.11 -14.68
CA ARG A 203 14.23 7.79 -14.82
C ARG A 203 13.43 8.25 -13.60
N ILE A 204 13.96 8.08 -12.39
CA ILE A 204 13.23 8.36 -11.14
C ILE A 204 13.41 9.81 -10.69
N ILE A 205 14.64 10.20 -10.34
CA ILE A 205 14.95 11.45 -9.60
C ILE A 205 14.36 12.73 -10.25
N PRO A 206 14.49 12.98 -11.58
CA PRO A 206 13.97 14.22 -12.17
C PRO A 206 12.47 14.43 -11.97
N ALA A 207 11.66 13.36 -12.12
CA ALA A 207 10.21 13.48 -11.94
C ALA A 207 9.83 13.48 -10.47
N SER A 208 10.40 12.59 -9.64
CA SER A 208 10.07 12.51 -8.21
C SER A 208 10.45 13.79 -7.46
N VAL A 209 11.62 14.38 -7.73
CA VAL A 209 12.03 15.67 -7.13
C VAL A 209 11.19 16.83 -7.66
N THR A 210 10.76 16.81 -8.93
CA THR A 210 9.83 17.85 -9.42
C THR A 210 8.52 17.83 -8.64
N VAL A 211 7.92 16.65 -8.44
CA VAL A 211 6.66 16.54 -7.68
C VAL A 211 6.87 16.96 -6.22
N LEU A 212 7.96 16.53 -5.58
CA LEU A 212 8.29 16.98 -4.21
C LEU A 212 8.36 18.50 -4.11
N VAL A 213 9.15 19.17 -4.96
CA VAL A 213 9.33 20.62 -4.88
C VAL A 213 8.04 21.37 -5.22
N VAL A 214 7.32 20.98 -6.28
CA VAL A 214 6.08 21.67 -6.69
C VAL A 214 4.97 21.49 -5.66
N ALA A 215 4.72 20.26 -5.20
CA ALA A 215 3.68 20.01 -4.21
C ALA A 215 4.00 20.62 -2.84
N THR A 216 5.29 20.70 -2.44
CA THR A 216 5.70 21.41 -1.22
C THR A 216 5.44 22.92 -1.34
N ALA A 217 5.73 23.52 -2.49
CA ALA A 217 5.41 24.92 -2.75
C ALA A 217 3.89 25.18 -2.71
N VAL A 218 3.07 24.30 -3.29
CA VAL A 218 1.60 24.43 -3.26
C VAL A 218 1.04 24.21 -1.84
N ALA A 219 1.50 23.20 -1.11
CA ALA A 219 1.08 22.94 0.26
C ALA A 219 1.45 24.11 1.20
N GLY A 220 2.63 24.72 1.03
CA GLY A 220 3.01 25.93 1.76
C GLY A 220 2.23 27.19 1.39
N LEU A 221 1.69 27.27 0.16
CA LEU A 221 0.78 28.36 -0.26
C LEU A 221 -0.65 28.18 0.27
N ILE A 222 -1.10 26.93 0.48
CA ILE A 222 -2.36 26.61 1.15
C ILE A 222 -2.23 26.85 2.66
N GLY A 223 -1.11 26.41 3.26
CA GLY A 223 -0.87 26.51 4.69
C GLY A 223 -1.72 25.53 5.49
N GLY A 224 -2.07 25.91 6.72
CA GLY A 224 -2.87 25.08 7.62
C GLY A 224 -2.24 23.71 7.90
N ASP A 225 -3.10 22.71 8.11
CA ASP A 225 -2.65 21.37 8.49
C ASP A 225 -2.04 20.57 7.32
N VAL A 226 -2.24 21.02 6.08
CA VAL A 226 -1.53 20.54 4.87
C VAL A 226 -0.02 20.79 4.95
N ALA A 227 0.40 21.79 5.73
CA ALA A 227 1.81 22.13 5.93
C ALA A 227 2.50 21.32 7.05
N VAL A 228 1.76 20.49 7.80
CA VAL A 228 2.25 19.81 9.02
C VAL A 228 3.25 18.71 8.70
N LYS A 229 4.41 18.76 9.36
CA LYS A 229 5.56 17.86 9.16
C LYS A 229 6.03 17.76 7.69
N LEU A 230 5.74 18.75 6.82
CA LEU A 230 6.20 18.77 5.41
C LEU A 230 7.72 18.59 5.31
N LYS A 231 8.48 19.14 6.27
CA LYS A 231 9.93 18.94 6.36
C LYS A 231 10.31 17.46 6.38
N ASP A 232 9.69 16.68 7.25
CA ASP A 232 10.02 15.26 7.46
C ASP A 232 9.51 14.42 6.29
N GLN A 233 8.29 14.69 5.81
CA GLN A 233 7.73 14.07 4.61
C GLN A 233 8.62 14.31 3.38
N PHE A 234 9.10 15.54 3.18
CA PHE A 234 9.95 15.92 2.06
C PHE A 234 11.32 15.25 2.12
N PHE A 235 12.03 15.32 3.25
CA PHE A 235 13.36 14.70 3.37
C PHE A 235 13.29 13.17 3.39
N GLY A 236 12.29 12.59 4.05
CA GLY A 236 12.02 11.14 3.98
C GLY A 236 11.78 10.67 2.55
N SER A 237 11.02 11.43 1.77
CA SER A 237 10.76 11.14 0.36
C SER A 237 11.96 11.40 -0.57
N LEU A 238 12.75 12.45 -0.31
CA LEU A 238 13.93 12.82 -1.09
C LEU A 238 15.06 11.78 -0.95
N PHE A 239 15.23 11.23 0.26
CA PHE A 239 16.24 10.21 0.55
C PHE A 239 15.71 8.76 0.46
N PHE A 240 14.48 8.57 -0.03
CA PHE A 240 13.85 7.24 -0.19
C PHE A 240 13.82 6.41 1.11
N VAL A 241 13.48 7.06 2.23
CA VAL A 241 13.24 6.45 3.56
C VAL A 241 11.86 6.80 4.13
N ASN A 242 10.96 7.35 3.31
CA ASN A 242 9.61 7.83 3.68
C ASN A 242 8.74 6.78 4.38
N ASN A 243 8.96 5.49 4.09
CA ASN A 243 8.29 4.39 4.76
C ASN A 243 8.73 4.26 6.23
N TRP A 244 10.03 4.37 6.50
CA TRP A 244 10.58 4.36 7.85
C TRP A 244 10.28 5.64 8.63
N VAL A 245 10.17 6.80 7.96
CA VAL A 245 9.72 8.05 8.60
C VAL A 245 8.28 7.93 9.10
N GLN A 246 7.36 7.42 8.28
CA GLN A 246 5.96 7.22 8.71
C GLN A 246 5.84 6.18 9.83
N ILE A 247 6.60 5.07 9.75
CA ILE A 247 6.71 4.10 10.87
C ILE A 247 7.17 4.78 12.17
N ALA A 248 8.21 5.61 12.11
CA ALA A 248 8.79 6.27 13.28
C ALA A 248 7.92 7.40 13.85
N GLN A 249 6.97 7.93 13.06
CA GLN A 249 6.00 8.94 13.50
C GLN A 249 4.65 8.34 13.93
N SER A 250 4.51 7.01 13.89
CA SER A 250 3.25 6.28 14.11
C SER A 250 2.11 6.76 13.19
N ASP A 251 2.44 7.20 11.98
CA ASP A 251 1.47 7.64 10.98
C ASP A 251 0.70 6.42 10.43
N SER A 252 -0.61 6.37 10.64
CA SER A 252 -1.49 5.40 9.97
C SER A 252 -1.62 5.74 8.48
N TYR A 253 -1.44 4.74 7.63
CA TYR A 253 -1.69 4.86 6.19
C TYR A 253 -3.18 4.89 5.83
N PHE A 254 -4.04 4.43 6.74
CA PHE A 254 -5.47 4.18 6.48
C PHE A 254 -6.41 5.12 7.26
N ALA A 255 -5.88 6.03 8.10
CA ALA A 255 -6.66 7.05 8.80
C ALA A 255 -6.40 8.45 8.20
N GLU A 256 -7.45 9.12 7.71
CA GLU A 256 -7.35 10.41 7.02
C GLU A 256 -7.27 11.65 7.97
N THR A 257 -6.86 11.47 9.22
CA THR A 257 -6.97 12.50 10.29
C THR A 257 -5.99 13.67 10.17
N THR A 258 -5.00 13.62 9.26
CA THR A 258 -4.18 14.80 8.89
C THR A 258 -3.66 14.66 7.45
N PRO A 259 -3.76 15.69 6.59
CA PRO A 259 -3.27 15.63 5.20
C PRO A 259 -1.75 15.38 5.08
N ARG A 260 -1.35 14.17 4.69
CA ARG A 260 0.06 13.80 4.39
C ARG A 260 0.34 13.84 2.90
N VAL A 261 0.78 15.01 2.40
CA VAL A 261 1.05 15.30 0.97
C VAL A 261 1.93 14.25 0.26
N PHE A 262 2.83 13.57 0.97
CA PHE A 262 3.77 12.60 0.39
C PHE A 262 3.69 11.17 0.94
N MET A 263 2.61 10.76 1.62
CA MET A 263 2.52 9.39 2.20
C MET A 263 2.83 8.27 1.19
N HIS A 264 2.30 8.38 -0.03
CA HIS A 264 2.47 7.42 -1.14
C HIS A 264 3.93 7.19 -1.59
N TYR A 265 4.88 8.07 -1.25
CA TYR A 265 6.31 7.81 -1.50
C TYR A 265 6.86 6.63 -0.68
N TRP A 266 6.10 6.05 0.26
CA TRP A 266 6.50 4.84 1.00
C TRP A 266 6.88 3.67 0.07
N SER A 267 6.11 3.43 -1.00
CA SER A 267 6.35 2.27 -1.88
C SER A 267 7.57 2.50 -2.78
N LEU A 268 7.73 3.74 -3.27
CA LEU A 268 8.88 4.17 -4.03
C LEU A 268 10.17 4.14 -3.19
N ALA A 269 10.08 4.43 -1.88
CA ALA A 269 11.17 4.24 -0.95
C ALA A 269 11.64 2.78 -0.89
N ILE A 270 10.70 1.82 -0.78
CA ILE A 270 11.02 0.38 -0.82
C ILE A 270 11.62 -0.03 -2.17
N GLU A 271 11.09 0.44 -3.31
CA GLU A 271 11.66 0.15 -4.63
C GLU A 271 13.11 0.66 -4.77
N GLU A 272 13.40 1.91 -4.41
CA GLU A 272 14.75 2.46 -4.56
C GLU A 272 15.74 1.85 -3.55
N GLN A 273 15.32 1.55 -2.31
CA GLN A 273 16.10 0.75 -1.35
C GLN A 273 16.48 -0.61 -1.96
N PHE A 274 15.52 -1.30 -2.58
CA PHE A 274 15.76 -2.55 -3.30
C PHE A 274 16.68 -2.36 -4.53
N TYR A 275 16.57 -1.26 -5.28
CA TYR A 275 17.46 -0.97 -6.42
C TYR A 275 18.92 -0.67 -6.01
N VAL A 276 19.16 -0.23 -4.77
CA VAL A 276 20.51 -0.14 -4.19
C VAL A 276 21.02 -1.51 -3.76
N VAL A 277 20.23 -2.24 -2.96
CA VAL A 277 20.67 -3.49 -2.31
C VAL A 277 20.74 -4.69 -3.28
N TRP A 278 19.74 -4.87 -4.14
CA TRP A 278 19.62 -6.10 -4.94
C TRP A 278 20.76 -6.34 -5.95
N PRO A 279 21.29 -5.34 -6.69
CA PRO A 279 22.45 -5.56 -7.56
C PRO A 279 23.68 -6.06 -6.79
N LEU A 280 23.87 -5.60 -5.55
CA LEU A 280 24.97 -6.03 -4.67
C LEU A 280 24.74 -7.47 -4.18
N ALA A 281 23.53 -7.79 -3.72
CA ALA A 281 23.16 -9.15 -3.30
C ALA A 281 23.27 -10.16 -4.46
N PHE A 282 22.81 -9.81 -5.66
CA PHE A 282 22.94 -10.62 -6.86
C PHE A 282 24.42 -10.92 -7.18
N LEU A 283 25.28 -9.89 -7.18
CA LEU A 283 26.72 -10.06 -7.42
C LEU A 283 27.40 -10.89 -6.31
N ALA A 284 27.01 -10.73 -5.04
CA ALA A 284 27.51 -11.54 -3.94
C ALA A 284 27.17 -13.03 -4.14
N VAL A 285 25.92 -13.37 -4.49
CA VAL A 285 25.54 -14.77 -4.81
C VAL A 285 26.29 -15.28 -6.04
N MET A 286 26.51 -14.46 -7.08
CA MET A 286 27.31 -14.87 -8.24
C MET A 286 28.78 -15.12 -7.91
N ALA A 287 29.35 -14.38 -6.96
CA ALA A 287 30.73 -14.55 -6.48
C ALA A 287 30.88 -15.78 -5.58
N LEU A 288 29.97 -16.00 -4.64
CA LEU A 288 29.95 -17.18 -3.76
C LEU A 288 29.74 -18.47 -4.57
N THR A 289 28.82 -18.46 -5.53
CA THR A 289 28.52 -19.61 -6.38
C THR A 289 29.48 -19.78 -7.57
N ARG A 290 30.61 -19.06 -7.62
CA ARG A 290 31.52 -18.99 -8.79
C ARG A 290 32.09 -20.31 -9.32
N ARG A 291 32.09 -21.38 -8.51
CA ARG A 291 32.49 -22.74 -8.91
C ARG A 291 31.37 -23.56 -9.57
N SER A 292 30.13 -23.08 -9.56
CA SER A 292 28.99 -23.76 -10.19
C SER A 292 28.76 -23.31 -11.62
N GLU A 293 28.09 -24.13 -12.43
CA GLU A 293 27.56 -23.74 -13.74
C GLU A 293 26.65 -22.50 -13.65
N PRO A 294 26.61 -21.61 -14.65
CA PRO A 294 25.77 -20.41 -14.64
C PRO A 294 24.29 -20.68 -14.32
N ARG A 295 23.72 -21.77 -14.86
CA ARG A 295 22.32 -22.16 -14.58
C ARG A 295 22.10 -22.52 -13.11
N ARG A 296 23.04 -23.23 -12.48
CA ARG A 296 22.98 -23.54 -11.05
C ARG A 296 23.11 -22.28 -10.19
N ARG A 297 23.93 -21.29 -10.59
CA ARG A 297 24.01 -19.98 -9.89
C ARG A 297 22.67 -19.25 -9.91
N MET A 298 22.00 -19.19 -11.07
CA MET A 298 20.66 -18.59 -11.20
C MET A 298 19.64 -19.29 -10.30
N LEU A 299 19.64 -20.63 -10.27
CA LEU A 299 18.69 -21.41 -9.45
C LEU A 299 18.96 -21.27 -7.94
N VAL A 300 20.23 -21.19 -7.51
CA VAL A 300 20.58 -20.90 -6.11
C VAL A 300 20.12 -19.49 -5.73
N ALA A 301 20.36 -18.48 -6.58
CA ALA A 301 19.87 -17.12 -6.35
C ALA A 301 18.33 -17.05 -6.29
N ALA A 302 17.62 -17.81 -7.14
CA ALA A 302 16.17 -17.91 -7.12
C ALA A 302 15.66 -18.58 -5.84
N GLY A 303 16.34 -19.63 -5.37
CA GLY A 303 16.05 -20.29 -4.10
C GLY A 303 16.21 -19.33 -2.91
N VAL A 304 17.34 -18.61 -2.83
CA VAL A 304 17.58 -17.58 -1.80
C VAL A 304 16.51 -16.50 -1.84
N ALA A 305 16.19 -15.95 -3.02
CA ALA A 305 15.13 -14.96 -3.16
C ALA A 305 13.75 -15.49 -2.73
N THR A 306 13.44 -16.76 -3.04
CA THR A 306 12.18 -17.40 -2.62
C THR A 306 12.12 -17.58 -1.11
N VAL A 307 13.20 -18.04 -0.46
CA VAL A 307 13.25 -18.22 1.01
C VAL A 307 13.15 -16.88 1.73
N VAL A 308 13.88 -15.85 1.29
CA VAL A 308 13.80 -14.51 1.91
C VAL A 308 12.42 -13.86 1.64
N GLY A 309 11.81 -14.11 0.49
CA GLY A 309 10.45 -13.66 0.19
C GLY A 309 9.40 -14.33 1.09
N LEU A 310 9.48 -15.65 1.28
CA LEU A 310 8.60 -16.38 2.20
C LEU A 310 8.82 -15.96 3.66
N ALA A 311 10.06 -15.69 4.07
CA ALA A 311 10.36 -15.14 5.39
C ALA A 311 9.78 -13.73 5.59
N SER A 312 9.85 -12.86 4.57
CA SER A 312 9.26 -11.52 4.59
C SER A 312 7.73 -11.56 4.72
N ALA A 313 7.05 -12.38 3.92
CA ALA A 313 5.61 -12.58 4.02
C ALA A 313 5.19 -13.26 5.34
N GLY A 314 6.00 -14.20 5.85
CA GLY A 314 5.80 -14.80 7.17
C GLY A 314 5.94 -13.79 8.31
N LEU A 315 6.90 -12.87 8.21
CA LEU A 315 7.10 -11.77 9.16
C LEU A 315 5.92 -10.79 9.14
N MET A 316 5.38 -10.44 7.96
CA MET A 316 4.13 -9.67 7.84
C MET A 316 2.97 -10.38 8.55
N ALA A 317 2.77 -11.67 8.29
CA ALA A 317 1.67 -12.45 8.88
C ALA A 317 1.83 -12.68 10.40
N TYR A 318 3.06 -12.68 10.91
CA TYR A 318 3.40 -12.86 12.34
C TYR A 318 3.28 -11.55 13.13
N LEU A 319 3.80 -10.43 12.60
CA LEU A 319 3.72 -9.11 13.25
C LEU A 319 2.35 -8.43 13.07
N TYR A 320 1.47 -8.97 12.23
CA TYR A 320 0.12 -8.44 12.05
C TYR A 320 -0.83 -8.91 13.15
N HIS A 321 -1.29 -7.95 13.96
CA HIS A 321 -2.40 -8.13 14.90
C HIS A 321 -3.66 -7.46 14.34
N PRO A 322 -4.83 -8.12 14.34
CA PRO A 322 -6.04 -7.61 13.68
C PRO A 322 -6.73 -6.46 14.42
N ASP A 323 -6.23 -6.12 15.60
CA ASP A 323 -6.73 -5.08 16.49
C ASP A 323 -5.77 -3.87 16.55
N THR A 324 -4.65 -3.89 15.81
CA THR A 324 -3.67 -2.79 15.70
C THR A 324 -3.67 -2.19 14.30
N ASP A 325 -3.26 -0.92 14.18
CA ASP A 325 -2.97 -0.32 12.88
C ASP A 325 -1.89 -1.13 12.11
N PRO A 326 -2.14 -1.54 10.85
CA PRO A 326 -1.24 -2.39 10.09
C PRO A 326 -0.07 -1.65 9.42
N SER A 327 0.07 -0.32 9.58
CA SER A 327 1.01 0.48 8.78
C SER A 327 2.47 0.09 9.03
N ARG A 328 2.83 -0.42 10.22
CA ARG A 328 4.17 -0.99 10.46
C ARG A 328 4.48 -2.19 9.56
N VAL A 329 3.53 -3.11 9.37
CA VAL A 329 3.75 -4.30 8.52
C VAL A 329 3.54 -3.97 7.04
N TYR A 330 2.75 -2.95 6.72
CA TYR A 330 2.52 -2.48 5.35
C TYR A 330 3.67 -1.60 4.80
N PHE A 331 4.25 -0.72 5.62
CA PHE A 331 5.40 0.11 5.24
C PHE A 331 6.76 -0.58 5.40
N GLY A 332 6.86 -1.67 6.16
CA GLY A 332 8.14 -2.31 6.46
C GLY A 332 8.84 -2.87 5.22
N SER A 333 10.06 -2.40 4.94
CA SER A 333 10.90 -2.99 3.87
C SER A 333 11.29 -4.44 4.17
N ASP A 334 11.17 -4.86 5.43
CA ASP A 334 11.39 -6.20 5.95
C ASP A 334 10.15 -7.10 5.77
N THR A 335 8.95 -6.57 6.00
CA THR A 335 7.67 -7.29 5.90
C THR A 335 7.08 -7.31 4.49
N HIS A 336 7.42 -6.36 3.62
CA HIS A 336 6.79 -6.20 2.30
C HIS A 336 7.67 -6.60 1.09
N LEU A 337 8.87 -7.16 1.33
CA LEU A 337 9.87 -7.45 0.29
C LEU A 337 9.46 -8.60 -0.65
N PHE A 338 8.48 -9.41 -0.25
CA PHE A 338 8.10 -10.64 -0.95
C PHE A 338 7.61 -10.44 -2.39
N GLY A 339 6.95 -9.32 -2.72
CA GLY A 339 6.53 -9.03 -4.09
C GLY A 339 7.71 -8.82 -5.04
N LEU A 340 8.67 -7.98 -4.62
CA LEU A 340 9.93 -7.77 -5.35
C LEU A 340 10.67 -9.11 -5.53
N LEU A 341 10.75 -9.92 -4.48
CA LEU A 341 11.46 -11.21 -4.51
C LEU A 341 10.75 -12.31 -5.33
N ALA A 342 9.42 -12.30 -5.43
CA ALA A 342 8.70 -13.18 -6.35
C ALA A 342 9.01 -12.84 -7.82
N GLY A 343 9.07 -11.55 -8.15
CA GLY A 343 9.55 -11.05 -9.45
C GLY A 343 10.99 -11.45 -9.76
N VAL A 344 11.90 -11.31 -8.77
CA VAL A 344 13.30 -11.76 -8.84
C VAL A 344 13.40 -13.26 -9.13
N ALA A 345 12.71 -14.09 -8.35
CA ALA A 345 12.76 -15.55 -8.49
C ALA A 345 12.27 -15.99 -9.88
N LEU A 346 11.17 -15.40 -10.37
CA LEU A 346 10.69 -15.63 -11.73
C LEU A 346 11.76 -15.26 -12.77
N ALA A 347 12.34 -14.07 -12.69
CA ALA A 347 13.35 -13.59 -13.65
C ALA A 347 14.57 -14.50 -13.70
N LEU A 348 15.09 -14.96 -12.56
CA LEU A 348 16.23 -15.87 -12.47
C LEU A 348 15.92 -17.25 -13.06
N VAL A 349 14.67 -17.71 -12.99
CA VAL A 349 14.24 -19.00 -13.55
C VAL A 349 14.01 -18.94 -15.07
N ILE A 350 13.50 -17.83 -15.62
CA ILE A 350 13.05 -17.78 -17.03
C ILE A 350 13.95 -16.96 -17.96
N THR A 351 14.82 -16.08 -17.44
CA THR A 351 15.70 -15.25 -18.29
C THR A 351 16.88 -16.07 -18.80
N ALA A 352 17.23 -15.91 -20.08
CA ALA A 352 18.45 -16.47 -20.64
C ALA A 352 19.67 -15.61 -20.23
N PRO A 353 20.68 -16.18 -19.55
CA PRO A 353 21.92 -15.45 -19.27
C PRO A 353 22.79 -15.30 -20.53
N ALA A 354 22.79 -16.27 -21.43
CA ALA A 354 23.66 -16.27 -22.61
C ALA A 354 23.39 -15.04 -23.51
N SER A 355 24.47 -14.40 -23.97
CA SER A 355 24.43 -13.14 -24.73
C SER A 355 23.85 -13.31 -26.14
N ASP A 356 24.20 -14.42 -26.79
CA ASP A 356 23.75 -14.88 -28.11
C ASP A 356 22.26 -15.26 -28.15
N ALA A 357 21.62 -15.46 -27.00
CA ALA A 357 20.21 -15.83 -26.92
C ALA A 357 19.30 -14.79 -27.60
N ALA A 358 18.74 -15.18 -28.74
CA ALA A 358 17.88 -14.34 -29.58
C ALA A 358 16.55 -13.91 -28.93
N ASP A 359 16.15 -14.57 -27.84
CA ASP A 359 15.11 -14.08 -26.92
C ASP A 359 15.65 -14.05 -25.49
N SER A 360 15.22 -13.05 -24.73
CA SER A 360 15.56 -12.87 -23.32
C SER A 360 14.83 -13.87 -22.43
N TRP A 361 13.64 -14.35 -22.82
CA TRP A 361 12.81 -15.25 -22.02
C TRP A 361 12.37 -16.50 -22.82
N PRO A 362 13.30 -17.29 -23.39
CA PRO A 362 13.00 -18.31 -24.39
C PRO A 362 12.06 -19.41 -23.86
N LEU A 363 11.34 -20.06 -24.79
CA LEU A 363 10.46 -21.20 -24.47
C LEU A 363 11.31 -22.44 -24.13
N ARG A 364 11.51 -22.68 -22.83
CA ARG A 364 12.27 -23.81 -22.27
C ARG A 364 11.43 -25.05 -21.93
N ARG A 365 10.13 -25.04 -22.24
CA ARG A 365 9.17 -26.16 -22.02
C ARG A 365 8.44 -26.46 -23.33
N SER A 366 7.79 -27.62 -23.39
CA SER A 366 7.01 -28.01 -24.57
C SER A 366 5.92 -26.97 -24.89
N PRO A 367 5.66 -26.66 -26.19
CA PRO A 367 4.63 -25.68 -26.56
C PRO A 367 3.24 -26.02 -26.02
N ALA A 368 2.93 -27.30 -25.83
CA ALA A 368 1.68 -27.76 -25.22
C ALA A 368 1.50 -27.25 -23.77
N VAL A 369 2.55 -27.31 -22.94
CA VAL A 369 2.48 -26.84 -21.54
C VAL A 369 2.39 -25.31 -21.48
N ALA A 370 3.15 -24.60 -22.32
CA ALA A 370 3.06 -23.14 -22.41
C ALA A 370 1.66 -22.67 -22.85
N ARG A 371 1.12 -23.32 -23.89
CA ARG A 371 -0.25 -23.08 -24.39
C ARG A 371 -1.32 -23.41 -23.35
N TRP A 372 -1.19 -24.50 -22.60
CA TRP A 372 -2.14 -24.83 -21.53
C TRP A 372 -2.15 -23.75 -20.44
N VAL A 373 -0.98 -23.39 -19.91
CA VAL A 373 -0.84 -22.31 -18.90
C VAL A 373 -1.42 -20.99 -19.40
N GLY A 374 -1.19 -20.63 -20.67
CA GLY A 374 -1.73 -19.41 -21.27
C GLY A 374 -3.25 -19.44 -21.56
N LEU A 375 -3.85 -20.62 -21.70
CA LEU A 375 -5.29 -20.77 -22.00
C LEU A 375 -6.16 -21.06 -20.77
N THR A 376 -5.61 -21.62 -19.69
CA THR A 376 -6.38 -21.95 -18.47
C THR A 376 -5.91 -21.14 -17.26
N LEU A 377 -4.64 -21.32 -16.87
CA LEU A 377 -4.12 -20.85 -15.59
C LEU A 377 -3.94 -19.32 -15.55
N ALA A 378 -3.51 -18.70 -16.65
CA ALA A 378 -3.39 -17.24 -16.74
C ALA A 378 -4.76 -16.52 -16.72
N PRO A 379 -5.81 -16.95 -17.46
CA PRO A 379 -7.17 -16.43 -17.28
C PRO A 379 -7.72 -16.57 -15.85
N ILE A 380 -7.53 -17.73 -15.20
CA ILE A 380 -7.95 -17.93 -13.81
C ILE A 380 -7.24 -16.94 -12.88
N ALA A 381 -5.92 -16.76 -13.04
CA ALA A 381 -5.17 -15.82 -12.22
C ALA A 381 -5.50 -14.35 -12.49
N PHE A 382 -5.85 -14.00 -13.73
CA PHE A 382 -6.37 -12.67 -14.07
C PHE A 382 -7.69 -12.39 -13.34
N VAL A 383 -8.66 -13.30 -13.44
CA VAL A 383 -9.98 -13.16 -12.78
C VAL A 383 -9.83 -13.13 -11.26
N ALA A 384 -8.99 -13.99 -10.68
CA ALA A 384 -8.70 -14.00 -9.24
C ALA A 384 -8.07 -12.67 -8.77
N LEU A 385 -7.11 -12.12 -9.51
CA LEU A 385 -6.50 -10.83 -9.16
C LEU A 385 -7.53 -9.70 -9.29
N MET A 386 -8.35 -9.66 -10.34
CA MET A 386 -9.39 -8.63 -10.49
C MET A 386 -10.45 -8.74 -9.37
N ALA A 387 -10.81 -9.96 -8.95
CA ALA A 387 -11.70 -10.18 -7.82
C ALA A 387 -11.08 -9.68 -6.50
N MET A 388 -9.79 -9.90 -6.27
CA MET A 388 -9.09 -9.37 -5.08
C MET A 388 -9.03 -7.85 -5.08
N LEU A 389 -8.71 -7.22 -6.22
CA LEU A 389 -8.74 -5.75 -6.37
C LEU A 389 -10.11 -5.14 -6.03
N TYR A 390 -11.20 -5.87 -6.28
CA TYR A 390 -12.56 -5.39 -5.99
C TYR A 390 -13.05 -5.74 -4.57
N LEU A 391 -12.71 -6.93 -4.06
CA LEU A 391 -13.35 -7.52 -2.89
C LEU A 391 -12.54 -7.51 -1.59
N LEU A 392 -11.20 -7.47 -1.64
CA LEU A 392 -10.35 -7.62 -0.46
C LEU A 392 -10.06 -6.24 0.18
N PRO A 393 -10.63 -5.89 1.35
CA PRO A 393 -10.36 -4.62 1.99
C PRO A 393 -8.95 -4.59 2.59
N ASP A 394 -8.38 -3.40 2.60
CA ASP A 394 -7.18 -2.98 3.33
C ASP A 394 -7.18 -3.34 4.83
N THR A 395 -8.33 -3.20 5.47
CA THR A 395 -8.60 -3.48 6.88
C THR A 395 -8.72 -4.98 7.19
N SER A 396 -8.66 -5.86 6.20
CA SER A 396 -8.89 -7.28 6.39
C SER A 396 -7.67 -8.03 6.90
N ALA A 397 -7.85 -8.82 7.96
CA ALA A 397 -6.86 -9.79 8.42
C ALA A 397 -6.42 -10.79 7.34
N THR A 398 -7.28 -11.05 6.35
CA THR A 398 -6.96 -11.89 5.20
C THR A 398 -5.87 -11.29 4.31
N ALA A 399 -5.75 -9.96 4.24
CA ALA A 399 -4.72 -9.30 3.43
C ALA A 399 -3.31 -9.61 3.98
N TYR A 400 -3.04 -9.25 5.22
CA TYR A 400 -1.72 -9.38 5.85
C TYR A 400 -1.34 -10.82 6.20
N ARG A 401 -2.33 -11.72 6.44
CA ARG A 401 -2.09 -13.15 6.69
C ARG A 401 -1.92 -13.99 5.41
N GLY A 402 -1.70 -13.34 4.26
CA GLY A 402 -1.31 -14.02 3.02
C GLY A 402 -2.05 -13.57 1.75
N GLY A 403 -3.11 -12.77 1.85
CA GLY A 403 -3.81 -12.21 0.70
C GLY A 403 -2.90 -11.38 -0.21
N ILE A 404 -2.05 -10.53 0.36
CA ILE A 404 -1.08 -9.73 -0.42
C ILE A 404 -0.03 -10.64 -1.09
N LEU A 405 0.42 -11.71 -0.41
CA LEU A 405 1.29 -12.73 -0.99
C LEU A 405 0.59 -13.46 -2.16
N VAL A 406 -0.70 -13.79 -2.05
CA VAL A 406 -1.47 -14.37 -3.16
C VAL A 406 -1.56 -13.39 -4.33
N ALA A 407 -1.83 -12.11 -4.10
CA ALA A 407 -1.82 -11.09 -5.17
C ALA A 407 -0.46 -11.01 -5.89
N CYS A 408 0.65 -11.10 -5.14
CA CYS A 408 2.00 -11.19 -5.68
C CYS A 408 2.23 -12.45 -6.53
N LEU A 409 1.76 -13.62 -6.07
CA LEU A 409 1.90 -14.90 -6.80
C LEU A 409 1.04 -14.93 -8.08
N LEU A 410 -0.20 -14.44 -8.02
CA LEU A 410 -1.07 -14.27 -9.19
C LEU A 410 -0.43 -13.31 -10.20
N THR A 411 0.12 -12.19 -9.74
CA THR A 411 0.86 -11.26 -10.60
C THR A 411 2.09 -11.91 -11.22
N THR A 412 2.85 -12.71 -10.45
CA THR A 412 4.05 -13.40 -10.95
C THR A 412 3.71 -14.35 -12.10
N LEU A 413 2.59 -15.06 -11.99
CA LEU A 413 2.03 -15.90 -13.05
C LEU A 413 1.56 -15.08 -14.27
N LEU A 414 0.92 -13.92 -14.06
CA LEU A 414 0.55 -13.00 -15.13
C LEU A 414 1.77 -12.40 -15.84
N VAL A 415 2.85 -12.07 -15.12
CA VAL A 415 4.12 -11.61 -15.69
C VAL A 415 4.79 -12.72 -16.51
N HIS A 416 4.77 -13.97 -16.02
CA HIS A 416 5.23 -15.13 -16.79
C HIS A 416 4.47 -15.26 -18.12
N ASN A 417 3.15 -15.16 -18.08
CA ASN A 417 2.31 -15.25 -19.28
C ASN A 417 2.49 -14.04 -20.22
N ALA A 418 2.64 -12.83 -19.68
CA ALA A 418 2.85 -11.60 -20.43
C ALA A 418 4.14 -11.61 -21.29
N VAL A 419 5.23 -12.22 -20.81
CA VAL A 419 6.45 -12.39 -21.64
C VAL A 419 6.42 -13.62 -22.56
N ARG A 420 5.54 -14.59 -22.31
CA ARG A 420 5.29 -15.73 -23.21
C ARG A 420 4.48 -15.32 -24.44
N GLU A 421 3.60 -14.33 -24.29
CA GLU A 421 2.66 -13.85 -25.32
C GLU A 421 1.61 -14.90 -25.76
N ASP A 422 1.54 -16.04 -25.04
CA ASP A 422 0.58 -17.13 -25.21
C ASP A 422 -0.82 -16.80 -24.65
N GLY A 423 -1.88 -17.13 -25.39
CA GLY A 423 -3.27 -17.06 -24.91
C GLY A 423 -3.97 -15.70 -25.09
N PRO A 424 -5.10 -15.45 -24.40
CA PRO A 424 -5.88 -14.23 -24.53
C PRO A 424 -5.37 -13.09 -23.64
N ILE A 425 -4.83 -13.40 -22.45
CA ILE A 425 -4.47 -12.38 -21.44
C ILE A 425 -3.35 -11.44 -21.92
N PRO A 426 -2.28 -11.87 -22.61
CA PRO A 426 -1.28 -10.93 -23.13
C PRO A 426 -1.86 -9.98 -24.19
N LYS A 427 -2.88 -10.41 -24.94
CA LYS A 427 -3.58 -9.58 -25.93
C LYS A 427 -4.47 -8.54 -25.25
N LEU A 428 -5.21 -8.95 -24.21
CA LEU A 428 -6.01 -8.06 -23.38
C LEU A 428 -5.14 -7.00 -22.69
N LEU A 429 -3.99 -7.38 -22.15
CA LEU A 429 -3.05 -6.45 -21.52
C LEU A 429 -2.39 -5.51 -22.54
N SER A 430 -2.15 -5.97 -23.77
CA SER A 430 -1.49 -5.19 -24.83
C SER A 430 -2.38 -4.13 -25.49
N VAL A 431 -3.64 -3.94 -25.05
CA VAL A 431 -4.52 -2.90 -25.62
C VAL A 431 -3.93 -1.49 -25.45
N ARG A 432 -4.23 -0.61 -26.41
CA ARG A 432 -3.66 0.74 -26.48
C ARG A 432 -3.95 1.60 -25.24
N ALA A 433 -5.08 1.39 -24.57
CA ALA A 433 -5.42 2.12 -23.34
C ALA A 433 -4.49 1.71 -22.17
N LEU A 434 -4.48 0.43 -21.79
CA LEU A 434 -3.65 -0.07 -20.68
C LEU A 434 -2.16 0.20 -20.92
N THR A 435 -1.67 -0.01 -22.13
CA THR A 435 -0.26 0.30 -22.47
C THR A 435 0.06 1.80 -22.47
N TRP A 436 -0.90 2.68 -22.75
CA TRP A 436 -0.74 4.14 -22.62
C TRP A 436 -0.63 4.58 -21.15
N PHE A 437 -1.46 4.02 -20.27
CA PHE A 437 -1.38 4.22 -18.82
C PHE A 437 -0.09 3.63 -18.25
N GLY A 438 0.26 2.41 -18.62
CA GLY A 438 1.48 1.74 -18.18
C GLY A 438 2.76 2.49 -18.53
N ALA A 439 2.82 3.09 -19.73
CA ALA A 439 3.93 3.95 -20.14
C ALA A 439 4.08 5.19 -19.23
N ARG A 440 2.98 5.69 -18.64
CA ARG A 440 2.91 6.88 -17.77
C ARG A 440 2.85 6.57 -16.28
N SER A 441 2.68 5.31 -15.91
CA SER A 441 2.39 4.85 -14.55
C SER A 441 3.25 5.49 -13.47
N PHE A 442 4.54 5.75 -13.74
CA PHE A 442 5.42 6.43 -12.80
C PHE A 442 5.04 7.90 -12.57
N SER A 443 4.96 8.71 -13.64
CA SER A 443 4.49 10.10 -13.55
C SER A 443 3.07 10.21 -12.96
N LEU A 444 2.16 9.29 -13.29
CA LEU A 444 0.80 9.29 -12.73
C LEU A 444 0.78 8.91 -11.24
N TYR A 445 1.57 7.89 -10.84
CA TYR A 445 1.73 7.52 -9.43
C TYR A 445 2.29 8.69 -8.60
N LEU A 446 3.28 9.43 -9.10
CA LEU A 446 3.82 10.58 -8.37
C LEU A 446 2.76 11.68 -8.13
N TRP A 447 2.00 12.05 -9.17
CA TRP A 447 1.08 13.20 -9.10
C TRP A 447 -0.28 12.92 -8.45
N HIS A 448 -0.79 11.67 -8.42
CA HIS A 448 -2.18 11.44 -8.07
C HIS A 448 -2.56 11.87 -6.64
N TRP A 449 -1.73 11.52 -5.66
CA TRP A 449 -2.01 11.80 -4.26
C TRP A 449 -1.87 13.30 -3.91
N PRO A 450 -0.80 14.03 -4.31
CA PRO A 450 -0.73 15.48 -4.12
C PRO A 450 -1.86 16.22 -4.84
N ALA A 451 -2.30 15.76 -6.02
CA ALA A 451 -3.44 16.34 -6.71
C ALA A 451 -4.77 16.09 -5.98
N PHE A 452 -4.94 14.94 -5.32
CA PHE A 452 -6.10 14.65 -4.48
C PHE A 452 -6.13 15.51 -3.21
N ILE A 453 -5.02 15.59 -2.47
CA ILE A 453 -4.91 16.46 -1.28
C ILE A 453 -5.19 17.91 -1.66
N VAL A 454 -4.55 18.44 -2.70
CA VAL A 454 -4.80 19.84 -3.15
C VAL A 454 -6.24 20.05 -3.61
N ALA A 455 -6.88 19.07 -4.26
CA ALA A 455 -8.29 19.18 -4.63
C ALA A 455 -9.22 19.16 -3.41
N ARG A 456 -8.99 18.26 -2.44
CA ARG A 456 -9.76 18.17 -1.19
C ARG A 456 -9.73 19.50 -0.43
N GLU A 457 -8.54 20.03 -0.20
CA GLU A 457 -8.32 21.23 0.62
C GLU A 457 -8.87 22.51 -0.05
N LEU A 458 -8.71 22.65 -1.38
CA LEU A 458 -9.25 23.80 -2.13
C LEU A 458 -10.77 23.74 -2.34
N ILE A 459 -11.40 22.58 -2.24
CA ILE A 459 -12.84 22.40 -2.47
C ILE A 459 -13.63 22.40 -1.15
N ASN A 460 -13.15 21.69 -0.12
CA ASN A 460 -13.85 21.58 1.17
C ASN A 460 -13.44 22.68 2.17
N GLY A 461 -12.29 23.33 1.96
CA GLY A 461 -11.80 24.43 2.78
C GLY A 461 -11.14 24.01 4.09
N SER A 462 -10.09 24.73 4.47
CA SER A 462 -9.25 24.41 5.63
C SER A 462 -9.76 24.99 6.96
N GLY A 463 -11.09 25.08 7.16
CA GLY A 463 -11.64 25.50 8.46
C GLY A 463 -13.14 25.85 8.53
N ASN A 464 -13.80 25.31 9.57
CA ASN A 464 -14.93 25.87 10.34
C ASN A 464 -16.21 26.34 9.59
N ALA A 465 -16.42 25.99 8.32
CA ALA A 465 -17.62 26.33 7.56
C ALA A 465 -18.38 25.06 7.13
N ALA A 466 -19.16 24.47 8.05
CA ALA A 466 -19.92 23.22 7.86
C ALA A 466 -21.09 23.32 6.84
N THR A 467 -21.16 24.36 6.01
CA THR A 467 -22.34 24.65 5.18
C THR A 467 -22.37 23.95 3.82
N HIS A 468 -21.23 23.70 3.17
CA HIS A 468 -21.17 23.04 1.86
C HIS A 468 -19.89 22.23 1.64
N THR A 469 -19.80 21.02 2.20
CA THR A 469 -18.81 20.02 1.76
C THR A 469 -19.15 19.51 0.36
N ALA A 470 -18.15 19.30 -0.49
CA ALA A 470 -18.37 18.70 -1.80
C ALA A 470 -18.58 17.18 -1.68
N PRO A 471 -19.49 16.57 -2.50
CA PRO A 471 -19.56 15.13 -2.63
C PRO A 471 -18.18 14.55 -3.00
N ALA A 472 -17.70 13.55 -2.25
CA ALA A 472 -16.34 13.02 -2.39
C ALA A 472 -15.98 12.59 -3.83
N TRP A 473 -16.95 12.06 -4.59
CA TRP A 473 -16.77 11.71 -6.00
C TRP A 473 -16.40 12.92 -6.89
N MET A 474 -16.85 14.13 -6.57
CA MET A 474 -16.52 15.34 -7.31
C MET A 474 -15.06 15.74 -7.06
N VAL A 475 -14.60 15.67 -5.80
CA VAL A 475 -13.19 15.84 -5.44
C VAL A 475 -12.32 14.79 -6.17
N GLY A 476 -12.74 13.52 -6.17
CA GLY A 476 -12.08 12.44 -6.90
C GLY A 476 -12.01 12.68 -8.42
N VAL A 477 -13.07 13.19 -9.06
CA VAL A 477 -13.06 13.53 -10.49
C VAL A 477 -12.12 14.70 -10.80
N VAL A 478 -12.14 15.78 -9.98
CA VAL A 478 -11.22 16.91 -10.15
C VAL A 478 -9.77 16.47 -9.97
N ALA A 479 -9.49 15.69 -8.93
CA ALA A 479 -8.20 15.09 -8.67
C ALA A 479 -7.73 14.21 -9.83
N ALA A 480 -8.60 13.35 -10.39
CA ALA A 480 -8.28 12.47 -11.51
C ALA A 480 -7.89 13.27 -12.76
N VAL A 481 -8.65 14.31 -13.11
CA VAL A 481 -8.34 15.18 -14.25
C VAL A 481 -7.02 15.92 -14.05
N ALA A 482 -6.79 16.50 -12.87
CA ALA A 482 -5.53 17.16 -12.53
C ALA A 482 -4.34 16.17 -12.62
N SER A 483 -4.50 14.97 -12.07
CA SER A 483 -3.49 13.89 -12.10
C SER A 483 -3.10 13.50 -13.52
N LEU A 484 -4.08 13.33 -14.40
CA LEU A 484 -3.84 12.96 -15.81
C LEU A 484 -3.13 14.06 -16.59
N VAL A 485 -3.52 15.33 -16.37
CA VAL A 485 -2.85 16.48 -16.98
C VAL A 485 -1.41 16.57 -16.49
N LEU A 486 -1.19 16.69 -15.17
CA LEU A 486 0.14 16.83 -14.56
C LEU A 486 1.06 15.65 -14.92
N SER A 487 0.52 14.42 -14.95
CA SER A 487 1.24 13.25 -15.44
C SER A 487 1.64 13.35 -16.91
N GLU A 488 0.81 13.88 -17.81
CA GLU A 488 1.17 14.04 -19.22
C GLU A 488 2.30 15.08 -19.39
N LEU A 489 2.21 16.21 -18.66
CA LEU A 489 3.21 17.28 -18.72
C LEU A 489 4.57 16.76 -18.21
N SER A 490 4.55 16.12 -17.03
CA SER A 490 5.73 15.51 -16.39
C SER A 490 6.32 14.40 -17.26
N TYR A 491 5.50 13.50 -17.80
CA TYR A 491 5.97 12.42 -18.66
C TYR A 491 6.63 12.94 -19.95
N ARG A 492 6.06 13.98 -20.59
CA ARG A 492 6.58 14.54 -21.85
C ARG A 492 7.87 15.34 -21.67
N TRP A 493 7.94 16.19 -20.65
CA TRP A 493 8.99 17.22 -20.54
C TRP A 493 10.02 16.96 -19.44
N ILE A 494 9.77 16.00 -18.55
CA ILE A 494 10.67 15.66 -17.43
C ILE A 494 11.08 14.19 -17.49
N GLU A 495 10.14 13.25 -17.36
CA GLU A 495 10.48 11.82 -17.35
C GLU A 495 11.11 11.38 -18.69
N THR A 496 10.50 11.70 -19.83
CA THR A 496 11.00 11.24 -21.13
C THR A 496 12.33 11.87 -21.56
N PRO A 497 12.58 13.20 -21.42
CA PRO A 497 13.85 13.80 -21.83
C PRO A 497 15.03 13.33 -20.99
N PHE A 498 14.92 13.29 -19.65
CA PHE A 498 16.01 12.79 -18.80
C PHE A 498 16.26 11.29 -19.01
N ARG A 499 15.20 10.48 -19.18
CA ARG A 499 15.31 9.04 -19.48
C ARG A 499 15.96 8.74 -20.84
N ARG A 500 15.85 9.62 -21.83
CA ARG A 500 16.42 9.44 -23.19
C ARG A 500 17.78 10.12 -23.38
N LEU A 501 17.91 11.38 -22.99
CA LEU A 501 19.11 12.21 -23.21
C LEU A 501 20.11 12.14 -22.03
N GLY A 502 19.63 11.78 -20.84
CA GLY A 502 20.40 11.90 -19.60
C GLY A 502 20.62 13.34 -19.16
N PHE A 503 21.06 13.52 -17.91
CA PHE A 503 21.27 14.84 -17.30
C PHE A 503 22.09 15.80 -18.19
N ARG A 504 23.27 15.36 -18.68
CA ARG A 504 24.13 16.17 -19.56
C ARG A 504 23.47 16.51 -20.91
N GLY A 505 22.68 15.59 -21.48
CA GLY A 505 22.00 15.81 -22.77
C GLY A 505 20.79 16.73 -22.67
N VAL A 506 20.09 16.76 -21.53
CA VAL A 506 19.05 17.77 -21.26
C VAL A 506 19.69 19.15 -21.08
N LEU A 507 20.77 19.25 -20.30
CA LEU A 507 21.49 20.50 -20.07
C LEU A 507 22.07 21.09 -21.37
N SER A 508 22.64 20.27 -22.26
CA SER A 508 23.13 20.74 -23.56
C SER A 508 22.01 21.13 -24.53
N ALA A 509 20.87 20.42 -24.53
CA ALA A 509 19.71 20.78 -25.34
C ALA A 509 19.11 22.14 -24.93
N LEU A 510 19.06 22.43 -23.62
CA LEU A 510 18.69 23.72 -23.08
C LEU A 510 19.67 24.82 -23.53
N GLY A 511 20.99 24.58 -23.41
CA GLY A 511 22.01 25.53 -23.87
C GLY A 511 21.97 25.82 -25.37
N GLY A 512 21.69 24.81 -26.20
CA GLY A 512 21.68 24.94 -27.67
C GLY A 512 20.54 25.82 -28.23
N HIS A 513 19.39 25.85 -27.57
CA HIS A 513 18.21 26.62 -28.03
C HIS A 513 18.01 27.95 -27.28
N ALA A 514 18.86 28.29 -26.31
CA ALA A 514 18.71 29.45 -25.41
C ALA A 514 19.01 30.83 -26.07
N ARG A 515 18.56 31.10 -27.29
CA ARG A 515 18.69 32.43 -27.93
C ARG A 515 17.56 33.39 -27.54
N ARG A 516 17.72 33.93 -26.31
CA ARG A 516 17.09 35.12 -25.72
C ARG A 516 15.67 34.95 -25.12
N PHE A 517 15.49 35.61 -23.97
CA PHE A 517 14.28 35.79 -23.13
C PHE A 517 13.50 34.55 -22.64
N ALA A 518 13.09 33.62 -23.50
CA ALA A 518 12.36 32.41 -23.08
C ALA A 518 13.00 31.62 -21.91
N PRO A 519 14.33 31.35 -21.88
CA PRO A 519 14.93 30.61 -20.76
C PRO A 519 15.00 31.42 -19.45
N LEU A 520 14.98 32.75 -19.49
CA LEU A 520 15.03 33.58 -18.28
C LEU A 520 13.72 33.51 -17.50
N ALA A 521 12.57 33.61 -18.18
CA ALA A 521 11.27 33.46 -17.54
C ALA A 521 11.06 32.06 -16.96
N ALA A 522 11.48 31.01 -17.69
CA ALA A 522 11.41 29.63 -17.20
C ALA A 522 12.33 29.39 -15.99
N MET A 523 13.57 29.91 -16.02
CA MET A 523 14.51 29.80 -14.90
C MET A 523 14.03 30.59 -13.67
N ALA A 524 13.46 31.78 -13.87
CA ALA A 524 12.85 32.55 -12.80
C ALA A 524 11.66 31.81 -12.16
N ALA A 525 10.76 31.23 -12.96
CA ALA A 525 9.64 30.45 -12.46
C ALA A 525 10.09 29.22 -11.65
N VAL A 526 11.09 28.48 -12.13
CA VAL A 526 11.69 27.35 -11.39
C VAL A 526 12.32 27.84 -10.08
N LEU A 527 13.06 28.95 -10.10
CA LEU A 527 13.67 29.52 -8.89
C LEU A 527 12.61 29.98 -7.88
N THR A 528 11.53 30.63 -8.33
CA THR A 528 10.40 31.02 -7.47
C THR A 528 9.73 29.80 -6.83
N VAL A 529 9.48 28.72 -7.58
CA VAL A 529 8.90 27.49 -7.03
C VAL A 529 9.85 26.82 -6.03
N VAL A 530 11.17 26.82 -6.28
CA VAL A 530 12.17 26.33 -5.33
C VAL A 530 12.23 27.21 -4.07
N MET A 531 12.14 28.53 -4.19
CA MET A 531 12.10 29.46 -3.06
C MET A 531 10.81 29.30 -2.23
N LEU A 532 9.67 29.11 -2.86
CA LEU A 532 8.40 28.82 -2.19
C LEU A 532 8.45 27.50 -1.44
N ALA A 533 8.99 26.43 -2.05
CA ALA A 533 9.20 25.16 -1.38
C ALA A 533 10.18 25.28 -0.20
N GLY A 534 11.29 26.01 -0.37
CA GLY A 534 12.25 26.28 0.71
C GLY A 534 11.64 27.06 1.87
N SER A 535 10.79 28.05 1.58
CA SER A 535 10.01 28.80 2.57
C SER A 535 9.06 27.87 3.33
N ALA A 536 8.27 27.07 2.61
CA ALA A 536 7.32 26.11 3.18
C ALA A 536 7.98 25.07 4.09
N LEU A 537 9.18 24.59 3.74
CA LEU A 537 9.98 23.69 4.58
C LEU A 537 10.53 24.39 5.84
N GLY A 538 10.78 25.70 5.76
CA GLY A 538 11.23 26.53 6.89
C GLY A 538 10.10 26.97 7.83
N THR A 539 8.86 27.06 7.35
CA THR A 539 7.67 27.47 8.12
C THR A 539 6.72 26.31 8.47
N SER A 540 7.03 25.08 8.05
CA SER A 540 6.24 23.87 8.29
C SER A 540 5.97 23.65 9.80
N PRO A 541 4.70 23.62 10.23
CA PRO A 541 4.36 23.30 11.63
C PRO A 541 4.75 21.86 12.00
N SER A 542 5.24 21.66 13.22
CA SER A 542 5.51 20.32 13.78
C SER A 542 4.24 19.58 14.20
N LYS A 543 3.16 20.33 14.50
CA LYS A 543 1.85 19.84 14.93
C LYS A 543 0.72 20.59 14.24
N SER A 544 -0.42 19.92 14.05
CA SER A 544 -1.65 20.48 13.49
C SER A 544 -2.29 21.54 14.39
N ALA A 545 -3.33 22.23 13.90
CA ALA A 545 -4.15 23.13 14.71
C ALA A 545 -4.83 22.36 15.86
N LEU A 546 -5.42 21.20 15.56
CA LEU A 546 -6.07 20.33 16.53
C LEU A 546 -5.08 19.76 17.57
N GLU A 547 -3.93 19.23 17.14
CA GLU A 547 -2.91 18.69 18.06
C GLU A 547 -2.43 19.76 19.07
N ARG A 548 -2.23 21.01 18.63
CA ARG A 548 -1.84 22.12 19.53
C ARG A 548 -2.95 22.52 20.50
N GLN A 549 -4.21 22.50 20.06
CA GLN A 549 -5.36 22.75 20.95
C GLN A 549 -5.52 21.63 22.00
N LEU A 550 -5.27 20.38 21.61
CA LEU A 550 -5.32 19.24 22.53
C LEU A 550 -4.13 19.25 23.52
N ASP A 551 -2.92 19.66 23.10
CA ASP A 551 -1.79 19.89 24.01
C ASP A 551 -2.16 20.89 25.13
N GLU A 552 -2.77 22.02 24.77
CA GLU A 552 -3.19 23.06 25.72
C GLU A 552 -4.27 22.54 26.68
N LEU A 553 -5.23 21.75 26.18
CA LEU A 553 -6.24 21.09 27.01
C LEU A 553 -5.62 20.04 27.96
N ALA A 554 -4.58 19.32 27.56
CA ALA A 554 -3.89 18.35 28.41
C ALA A 554 -3.11 19.05 29.55
N GLU A 555 -2.50 20.20 29.27
CA GLU A 555 -1.85 21.03 30.29
C GLU A 555 -2.87 21.58 31.29
N ILE A 556 -4.00 22.14 30.82
CA ILE A 556 -5.10 22.62 31.66
C ILE A 556 -5.69 21.49 32.51
N GLN A 557 -5.88 20.31 31.93
CA GLN A 557 -6.35 19.10 32.63
C GLN A 557 -5.40 18.67 33.74
N ARG A 558 -4.08 18.63 33.47
CA ARG A 558 -3.09 18.24 34.48
C ARG A 558 -3.07 19.23 35.65
N GLN A 559 -3.09 20.54 35.36
CA GLN A 559 -3.20 21.58 36.38
C GLN A 559 -4.50 21.47 37.19
N ALA A 560 -5.63 21.11 36.57
CA ALA A 560 -6.89 20.89 37.27
C ALA A 560 -6.89 19.65 38.18
N ASN A 561 -6.12 18.61 37.84
CA ASN A 561 -5.93 17.42 38.68
C ASN A 561 -4.93 17.66 39.84
N GLU A 562 -3.98 18.58 39.67
CA GLU A 562 -3.03 19.00 40.71
C GLU A 562 -3.64 20.03 41.68
N ALA A 563 -4.65 20.79 41.24
CA ALA A 563 -5.34 21.80 42.05
C ALA A 563 -6.11 21.17 43.23
N PRO A 564 -6.16 21.85 44.41
CA PRO A 564 -7.05 21.44 45.49
C PRO A 564 -8.50 21.42 45.01
N ALA A 565 -9.21 20.30 45.25
CA ALA A 565 -10.57 20.13 44.80
C ALA A 565 -11.47 21.27 45.31
N VAL A 566 -11.99 22.09 44.40
CA VAL A 566 -12.87 23.20 44.74
C VAL A 566 -14.22 22.63 45.20
N VAL A 567 -14.38 22.51 46.51
CA VAL A 567 -15.63 22.07 47.15
C VAL A 567 -16.67 23.19 47.05
N LEU A 568 -17.22 23.36 45.84
CA LEU A 568 -18.56 23.93 45.70
C LEU A 568 -19.52 23.05 46.52
N PRO A 569 -20.40 23.63 47.35
CA PRO A 569 -21.34 22.83 48.14
C PRO A 569 -22.21 22.02 47.17
N PRO A 570 -22.18 20.68 47.23
CA PRO A 570 -22.94 19.88 46.28
C PRO A 570 -24.42 20.16 46.46
N LYS A 571 -25.14 20.30 45.34
CA LYS A 571 -26.56 19.95 45.32
C LYS A 571 -26.61 18.42 45.20
N PRO A 572 -26.92 17.66 46.26
CA PRO A 572 -27.06 16.22 46.14
C PRO A 572 -28.25 15.89 45.24
N SER A 573 -27.95 15.57 43.98
CA SER A 573 -28.89 14.85 43.12
C SER A 573 -28.99 13.42 43.65
N ARG A 574 -30.21 12.85 43.67
CA ARG A 574 -30.36 11.41 43.94
C ARG A 574 -30.01 10.54 42.72
N ASP A 575 -29.84 11.17 41.57
CA ASP A 575 -29.79 10.50 40.27
C ASP A 575 -28.41 10.59 39.60
N LEU A 576 -27.44 11.29 40.22
CA LEU A 576 -26.11 11.56 39.68
C LEU A 576 -25.05 11.63 40.79
N PRO A 577 -23.83 11.12 40.55
CA PRO A 577 -22.70 11.33 41.44
C PRO A 577 -22.12 12.75 41.28
N THR A 578 -21.46 13.24 42.32
CA THR A 578 -20.72 14.49 42.30
C THR A 578 -19.35 14.32 41.64
N GLY A 579 -18.72 15.42 41.19
CA GLY A 579 -17.39 15.36 40.57
C GLY A 579 -16.35 14.58 41.38
N PRO A 580 -16.18 14.81 42.70
CA PRO A 580 -15.26 14.06 43.55
C PRO A 580 -15.46 12.53 43.60
N GLU A 581 -16.60 12.01 43.18
CA GLU A 581 -16.91 10.56 43.13
C GLU A 581 -16.60 9.93 41.76
N ILE A 582 -16.24 10.74 40.76
CA ILE A 582 -16.01 10.33 39.36
C ILE A 582 -14.52 10.41 38.99
N THR A 583 -13.97 9.30 38.49
CA THR A 583 -12.69 9.24 37.75
C THR A 583 -13.01 9.03 36.26
N ALA A 584 -12.58 9.95 35.39
CA ALA A 584 -12.69 9.81 33.95
C ALA A 584 -11.30 9.57 33.34
N ILE A 585 -11.18 8.61 32.43
CA ILE A 585 -9.94 8.31 31.71
C ILE A 585 -10.29 8.08 30.23
N GLY A 586 -9.54 8.66 29.31
CA GLY A 586 -9.92 8.60 27.90
C GLY A 586 -8.89 9.04 26.88
N ASP A 587 -9.36 9.19 25.65
CA ASP A 587 -8.63 9.59 24.46
C ASP A 587 -8.82 11.08 24.11
N SER A 588 -8.40 11.47 22.91
CA SER A 588 -8.48 12.85 22.41
C SER A 588 -9.89 13.42 22.36
N VAL A 589 -10.93 12.60 22.27
CA VAL A 589 -12.34 13.04 22.26
C VAL A 589 -12.82 13.39 23.67
N MET A 590 -12.34 12.65 24.69
CA MET A 590 -12.52 13.05 26.09
C MET A 590 -11.72 14.31 26.40
N LEU A 591 -10.50 14.41 25.87
CA LEU A 591 -9.61 15.55 26.09
C LEU A 591 -10.17 16.85 25.50
N ALA A 592 -10.69 16.82 24.27
CA ALA A 592 -11.42 17.93 23.67
C ALA A 592 -12.59 18.40 24.58
N SER A 593 -13.32 17.43 25.13
CA SER A 593 -14.50 17.66 25.97
C SER A 593 -14.19 17.92 27.45
N SER A 594 -12.91 17.88 27.86
CA SER A 594 -12.47 17.93 29.27
C SER A 594 -13.05 19.10 30.04
N GLN A 595 -12.98 20.32 29.50
CA GLN A 595 -13.54 21.51 30.15
C GLN A 595 -15.07 21.45 30.31
N ALA A 596 -15.78 20.81 29.38
CA ALA A 596 -17.24 20.65 29.48
C ALA A 596 -17.61 19.63 30.57
N LEU A 597 -16.85 18.54 30.70
CA LEU A 597 -16.95 17.60 31.81
C LEU A 597 -16.66 18.27 33.15
N THR A 598 -15.59 19.08 33.26
CA THR A 598 -15.26 19.82 34.49
C THR A 598 -16.34 20.86 34.86
N ARG A 599 -16.99 21.49 33.87
CA ARG A 599 -18.15 22.38 34.12
C ARG A 599 -19.40 21.60 34.57
N ARG A 600 -19.63 20.40 34.03
CA ARG A 600 -20.80 19.55 34.37
C ARG A 600 -20.64 18.88 35.73
N PHE A 601 -19.43 18.43 36.06
CA PHE A 601 -19.09 17.68 37.27
C PHE A 601 -17.92 18.34 38.02
N PRO A 602 -18.11 19.52 38.67
CA PRO A 602 -17.01 20.20 39.37
C PRO A 602 -16.31 19.29 40.38
N GLY A 603 -14.97 19.16 40.26
CA GLY A 603 -14.15 18.24 41.06
C GLY A 603 -13.95 16.84 40.47
N ILE A 604 -14.48 16.56 39.27
CA ILE A 604 -14.12 15.38 38.46
C ILE A 604 -12.61 15.33 38.21
N TYR A 605 -12.03 14.14 38.34
CA TYR A 605 -10.66 13.86 37.93
C TYR A 605 -10.71 13.34 36.50
N ILE A 606 -9.96 13.94 35.58
CA ILE A 606 -9.94 13.56 34.15
C ILE A 606 -8.50 13.30 33.74
N ASP A 607 -8.20 12.11 33.24
CA ASP A 607 -6.92 11.80 32.61
C ASP A 607 -7.18 11.34 31.16
N ALA A 608 -7.18 12.31 30.24
CA ALA A 608 -7.33 12.08 28.81
C ALA A 608 -6.11 12.60 28.02
N GLU A 609 -5.79 11.95 26.90
CA GLU A 609 -4.54 12.19 26.15
C GLU A 609 -4.73 11.92 24.65
N VAL A 610 -3.97 12.65 23.82
CA VAL A 610 -3.96 12.47 22.36
C VAL A 610 -3.49 11.06 21.98
N SER A 611 -4.13 10.44 20.99
CA SER A 611 -3.80 9.10 20.48
C SER A 611 -3.84 7.96 21.51
N ARG A 612 -4.38 8.18 22.73
CA ARG A 612 -4.41 7.14 23.77
C ARG A 612 -5.34 5.98 23.39
N HIS A 613 -4.82 4.77 23.54
CA HIS A 613 -5.53 3.50 23.41
C HIS A 613 -5.86 2.90 24.80
N TYR A 614 -6.76 1.91 24.87
CA TYR A 614 -7.13 1.19 26.11
C TYR A 614 -5.91 0.72 26.92
N SER A 615 -4.91 0.16 26.24
CA SER A 615 -3.63 -0.29 26.81
C SER A 615 -2.83 0.82 27.52
N GLY A 616 -2.85 2.06 27.01
CA GLY A 616 -2.27 3.22 27.69
C GLY A 616 -3.08 3.60 28.94
N GLY A 617 -4.39 3.43 28.89
CA GLY A 617 -5.29 3.57 30.03
C GLY A 617 -5.01 2.58 31.17
N GLU A 618 -4.54 1.36 30.89
CA GLU A 618 -4.21 0.37 31.94
C GLU A 618 -3.11 0.87 32.90
N GLY A 619 -2.08 1.57 32.40
CA GLY A 619 -1.03 2.15 33.25
C GLY A 619 -1.53 3.28 34.16
N VAL A 620 -2.40 4.15 33.65
CA VAL A 620 -3.08 5.21 34.44
C VAL A 620 -3.99 4.59 35.51
N MET A 621 -4.81 3.60 35.13
CA MET A 621 -5.70 2.90 36.06
C MET A 621 -4.93 2.19 37.17
N THR A 622 -3.83 1.51 36.83
CA THR A 622 -2.94 0.85 37.81
C THR A 622 -2.38 1.87 38.80
N SER A 623 -1.78 2.96 38.30
CA SER A 623 -1.20 4.02 39.14
C SER A 623 -2.22 4.69 40.08
N LEU A 624 -3.47 4.82 39.65
CA LEU A 624 -4.57 5.36 40.46
C LEU A 624 -5.11 4.35 41.49
N LEU A 625 -5.04 3.05 41.21
CA LEU A 625 -5.39 2.00 42.17
C LEU A 625 -4.32 1.86 43.25
N ASP A 626 -3.05 1.80 42.87
CA ASP A 626 -1.90 1.70 43.78
C ASP A 626 -1.80 2.92 44.72
N ALA A 627 -2.10 4.12 44.20
CA ALA A 627 -2.17 5.35 45.00
C ALA A 627 -3.45 5.49 45.84
N ASN A 628 -4.38 4.52 45.77
CA ASN A 628 -5.72 4.56 46.36
C ASN A 628 -6.53 5.83 46.00
N LYS A 629 -6.41 6.27 44.74
CA LYS A 629 -7.09 7.46 44.16
C LYS A 629 -8.24 7.12 43.20
N MET A 630 -8.37 5.85 42.80
CA MET A 630 -9.43 5.39 41.90
C MET A 630 -10.82 5.44 42.58
N ARG A 631 -11.70 6.33 42.11
CA ARG A 631 -13.02 6.64 42.70
C ARG A 631 -14.06 5.55 42.40
N GLU A 632 -15.32 5.73 42.84
CA GLU A 632 -16.40 4.73 42.66
C GLU A 632 -16.91 4.65 41.22
N PHE A 633 -17.13 5.80 40.59
CA PHE A 633 -17.64 5.90 39.22
C PHE A 633 -16.48 6.10 38.26
N VAL A 634 -16.26 5.14 37.36
CA VAL A 634 -15.13 5.15 36.42
C VAL A 634 -15.66 5.29 34.99
N VAL A 635 -15.42 6.44 34.37
CA VAL A 635 -15.83 6.75 32.99
C VAL A 635 -14.64 6.47 32.06
N LEU A 636 -14.81 5.57 31.10
CA LEU A 636 -13.79 5.21 30.12
C LEU A 636 -14.21 5.66 28.72
N GLY A 637 -13.56 6.71 28.21
CA GLY A 637 -13.78 7.26 26.87
C GLY A 637 -12.65 6.86 25.93
N PHE A 638 -12.72 5.64 25.42
CA PHE A 638 -11.76 5.07 24.48
C PHE A 638 -12.50 4.49 23.26
N GLY A 639 -11.74 4.10 22.24
CA GLY A 639 -12.24 3.45 21.04
C GLY A 639 -12.08 4.27 19.77
N THR A 640 -11.72 5.56 19.90
CA THR A 640 -11.38 6.43 18.77
C THR A 640 -10.07 6.00 18.11
N ASN A 641 -9.08 5.61 18.92
CA ASN A 641 -7.75 5.15 18.47
C ASN A 641 -7.67 3.61 18.31
N GLY A 642 -8.79 2.97 17.94
CA GLY A 642 -8.88 1.52 17.77
C GLY A 642 -9.66 0.79 18.88
N GLN A 643 -10.04 -0.45 18.58
CA GLN A 643 -10.80 -1.35 19.45
C GLN A 643 -9.91 -2.02 20.51
N ALA A 644 -10.44 -2.29 21.70
CA ALA A 644 -9.66 -2.92 22.75
C ALA A 644 -9.19 -4.33 22.34
N PHE A 645 -8.00 -4.73 22.78
CA PHE A 645 -7.40 -6.01 22.43
C PHE A 645 -8.20 -7.21 22.97
N PRO A 646 -8.05 -8.42 22.40
CA PRO A 646 -8.76 -9.62 22.84
C PRO A 646 -8.58 -9.90 24.33
N GLY A 647 -9.65 -9.67 25.11
CA GLY A 647 -9.67 -9.85 26.56
C GLY A 647 -9.23 -8.63 27.38
N GLU A 648 -8.83 -7.52 26.77
CA GLU A 648 -8.39 -6.28 27.45
C GLU A 648 -9.52 -5.65 28.28
N LEU A 649 -10.73 -5.48 27.74
CA LEU A 649 -11.90 -5.04 28.53
C LEU A 649 -12.20 -5.97 29.73
N ASN A 650 -11.92 -7.28 29.61
CA ASN A 650 -12.01 -8.22 30.72
C ASN A 650 -10.85 -8.07 31.73
N ARG A 651 -9.68 -7.57 31.33
CA ARG A 651 -8.57 -7.24 32.22
C ARG A 651 -8.89 -5.95 32.98
N ILE A 652 -9.20 -4.87 32.26
CA ILE A 652 -9.62 -3.56 32.79
C ILE A 652 -10.73 -3.70 33.84
N VAL A 653 -11.86 -4.34 33.51
CA VAL A 653 -13.00 -4.42 34.46
C VAL A 653 -12.73 -5.38 35.63
N ARG A 654 -11.80 -6.34 35.51
CA ARG A 654 -11.33 -7.12 36.67
C ARG A 654 -10.42 -6.28 37.58
N MET A 655 -9.51 -5.50 37.01
CA MET A 655 -8.58 -4.62 37.71
C MET A 655 -9.31 -3.52 38.50
N LEU A 656 -10.37 -2.93 37.95
CA LEU A 656 -11.19 -1.93 38.64
C LEU A 656 -12.03 -2.50 39.80
N GLY A 657 -12.27 -3.82 39.81
CA GLY A 657 -13.08 -4.52 40.81
C GLY A 657 -14.59 -4.55 40.51
N PRO A 658 -15.36 -5.40 41.21
CA PRO A 658 -16.79 -5.57 40.98
C PRO A 658 -17.63 -4.41 41.55
N ASP A 659 -17.14 -3.73 42.59
CA ASP A 659 -17.91 -2.74 43.35
C ASP A 659 -18.08 -1.41 42.61
N ARG A 660 -17.03 -1.01 41.86
CA ARG A 660 -17.00 0.20 41.04
C ARG A 660 -17.98 0.12 39.87
N LYS A 661 -18.59 1.25 39.52
CA LYS A 661 -19.47 1.38 38.36
C LYS A 661 -18.66 1.86 37.18
N VAL A 662 -18.59 1.07 36.11
CA VAL A 662 -17.81 1.41 34.91
C VAL A 662 -18.75 1.92 33.83
N VAL A 663 -18.57 3.15 33.36
CA VAL A 663 -19.30 3.73 32.23
C VAL A 663 -18.39 3.73 31.01
N LEU A 664 -18.71 2.91 30.00
CA LEU A 664 -17.98 2.92 28.73
C LEU A 664 -18.70 3.87 27.76
N LEU A 665 -17.97 4.78 27.11
CA LEU A 665 -18.55 5.51 25.97
C LEU A 665 -18.60 4.61 24.74
N VAL A 666 -19.66 4.78 23.94
CA VAL A 666 -19.71 4.26 22.58
C VAL A 666 -19.04 5.30 21.66
N PRO A 667 -17.83 5.05 21.13
CA PRO A 667 -17.10 6.02 20.31
C PRO A 667 -17.81 6.29 18.96
N TYR A 668 -17.49 7.43 18.33
CA TYR A 668 -18.04 7.86 17.05
C TYR A 668 -16.94 8.26 16.07
N GLY A 669 -17.20 8.07 14.78
CA GLY A 669 -16.42 8.68 13.70
C GLY A 669 -16.37 7.82 12.43
N PRO A 670 -16.13 8.44 11.27
CA PRO A 670 -16.01 7.74 9.99
C PRO A 670 -14.67 7.00 9.81
N VAL A 671 -13.74 7.13 10.76
CA VAL A 671 -12.39 6.53 10.68
C VAL A 671 -12.45 5.02 10.89
N ALA A 672 -11.67 4.29 10.08
CA ALA A 672 -11.56 2.84 10.15
C ALA A 672 -11.23 2.34 11.57
N GLY A 673 -11.93 1.29 12.02
CA GLY A 673 -11.79 0.71 13.35
C GLY A 673 -12.80 1.23 14.38
N ILE A 674 -13.14 2.53 14.38
CA ILE A 674 -14.10 3.10 15.34
C ILE A 674 -15.47 2.38 15.30
N PRO A 675 -16.04 2.03 14.13
CA PRO A 675 -17.26 1.23 14.06
C PRO A 675 -17.19 -0.13 14.79
N GLU A 676 -16.04 -0.81 14.75
CA GLU A 676 -15.91 -2.11 15.44
C GLU A 676 -15.63 -1.93 16.93
N ALA A 677 -14.91 -0.88 17.34
CA ALA A 677 -14.79 -0.49 18.75
C ALA A 677 -16.17 -0.20 19.37
N ALA A 678 -17.02 0.56 18.69
CA ALA A 678 -18.41 0.81 19.11
C ALA A 678 -19.22 -0.49 19.25
N ARG A 679 -19.18 -1.38 18.25
CA ARG A 679 -19.83 -2.70 18.32
C ARG A 679 -19.24 -3.58 19.42
N GLN A 680 -17.95 -3.49 19.70
CA GLN A 680 -17.27 -4.23 20.77
C GLN A 680 -17.75 -3.77 22.16
N VAL A 681 -17.75 -2.46 22.42
CA VAL A 681 -18.21 -1.85 23.68
C VAL A 681 -19.68 -2.19 23.96
N ILE A 682 -20.57 -2.04 22.97
CA ILE A 682 -22.01 -2.36 23.12
C ILE A 682 -22.21 -3.85 23.45
N ARG A 683 -21.51 -4.78 22.76
CA ARG A 683 -21.55 -6.22 23.07
C ARG A 683 -20.95 -6.54 24.44
N TYR A 684 -19.98 -5.76 24.92
CA TYR A 684 -19.32 -6.00 26.19
C TYR A 684 -20.18 -5.58 27.39
N ALA A 685 -20.71 -4.36 27.41
CA ALA A 685 -21.50 -3.84 28.52
C ALA A 685 -22.77 -4.67 28.79
N LYS A 686 -23.39 -5.23 27.73
CA LYS A 686 -24.55 -6.13 27.82
C LYS A 686 -24.27 -7.44 28.60
N ARG A 687 -23.01 -7.81 28.85
CA ARG A 687 -22.60 -9.07 29.52
C ARG A 687 -22.00 -8.89 30.92
N LYS A 688 -21.88 -7.67 31.44
CA LYS A 688 -21.16 -7.38 32.71
C LYS A 688 -22.00 -6.49 33.63
N PRO A 689 -22.46 -6.94 34.81
CA PRO A 689 -23.51 -6.23 35.57
C PRO A 689 -23.13 -4.79 35.95
N ASN A 690 -21.89 -4.54 36.38
CA ASN A 690 -21.39 -3.23 36.78
C ASN A 690 -20.92 -2.31 35.63
N VAL A 691 -21.18 -2.67 34.36
CA VAL A 691 -20.73 -1.92 33.17
C VAL A 691 -21.89 -1.31 32.41
N PHE A 692 -21.89 0.02 32.25
CA PHE A 692 -22.94 0.85 31.67
C PHE A 692 -22.45 1.54 30.39
N LEU A 693 -23.36 2.13 29.61
CA LEU A 693 -23.04 2.77 28.33
C LEU A 693 -23.38 4.26 28.32
N ALA A 694 -22.42 5.10 27.93
CA ALA A 694 -22.63 6.50 27.57
C ALA A 694 -22.82 6.60 26.04
N PRO A 695 -23.99 7.04 25.53
CA PRO A 695 -24.38 6.90 24.12
C PRO A 695 -23.80 8.01 23.21
N TRP A 696 -22.48 8.25 23.28
CA TRP A 696 -21.84 9.30 22.49
C TRP A 696 -22.08 9.12 20.99
N CYS A 697 -21.91 7.92 20.43
CA CYS A 697 -22.23 7.63 19.03
C CYS A 697 -23.64 8.06 18.60
N SER A 698 -24.67 7.70 19.37
CA SER A 698 -26.07 8.01 19.04
C SER A 698 -26.35 9.51 19.06
N ILE A 699 -25.61 10.27 19.87
CA ILE A 699 -25.72 11.73 19.99
C ILE A 699 -24.91 12.42 18.89
N ALA A 700 -23.68 11.98 18.63
CA ALA A 700 -22.80 12.54 17.62
C ALA A 700 -23.36 12.36 16.19
N ASP A 701 -23.97 11.21 15.89
CA ASP A 701 -24.60 10.99 14.59
C ASP A 701 -25.80 11.91 14.33
N ALA A 702 -26.54 12.26 15.38
CA ALA A 702 -27.64 13.22 15.30
C ALA A 702 -27.17 14.68 15.22
N HIS A 703 -25.87 14.95 15.43
CA HIS A 703 -25.27 16.29 15.52
C HIS A 703 -23.92 16.34 14.78
N GLN A 704 -23.84 15.79 13.57
CA GLN A 704 -22.59 15.77 12.77
C GLN A 704 -22.04 17.18 12.50
N ASP A 705 -22.90 18.20 12.44
CA ASP A 705 -22.52 19.63 12.29
C ASP A 705 -21.77 20.20 13.51
N ASP A 706 -21.87 19.56 14.68
CA ASP A 706 -21.15 19.91 15.92
C ASP A 706 -19.79 19.17 16.06
N LEU A 707 -19.35 18.48 15.00
CA LEU A 707 -18.06 17.80 14.93
C LEU A 707 -17.04 18.57 14.07
N GLY A 708 -15.77 18.21 14.20
CA GLY A 708 -14.68 18.76 13.40
C GLY A 708 -14.70 18.26 11.96
N ALA A 709 -13.82 18.83 11.12
CA ALA A 709 -13.64 18.40 9.73
C ALA A 709 -13.08 16.95 9.58
N ASP A 710 -12.74 16.30 10.70
CA ASP A 710 -12.38 14.88 10.77
C ASP A 710 -13.60 13.94 11.04
N GLY A 711 -14.76 14.50 11.38
CA GLY A 711 -15.96 13.75 11.77
C GLY A 711 -15.82 13.01 13.12
N VAL A 712 -14.84 13.37 13.95
CA VAL A 712 -14.49 12.65 15.18
C VAL A 712 -14.54 13.55 16.41
N HIS A 713 -13.85 14.69 16.39
CA HIS A 713 -13.71 15.53 17.57
C HIS A 713 -14.90 16.50 17.70
N PRO A 714 -15.54 16.62 18.87
CA PRO A 714 -16.59 17.61 19.09
C PRO A 714 -16.03 19.03 19.16
N PHE A 715 -16.78 19.98 18.60
CA PHE A 715 -16.52 21.43 18.69
C PHE A 715 -17.79 22.17 19.13
N GLY A 716 -17.63 23.42 19.58
CA GLY A 716 -18.77 24.31 19.87
C GLY A 716 -19.81 23.68 20.83
N PRO A 717 -21.09 23.55 20.42
CA PRO A 717 -22.12 22.85 21.19
C PRO A 717 -21.78 21.39 21.53
N GLY A 718 -21.16 20.66 20.59
CA GLY A 718 -20.82 19.24 20.69
C GLY A 718 -19.98 18.86 21.90
N LEU A 719 -19.14 19.80 22.38
CA LEU A 719 -18.36 19.64 23.62
C LEU A 719 -19.26 19.38 24.83
N ASN A 720 -20.47 19.97 24.85
CA ASN A 720 -21.44 19.78 25.93
C ASN A 720 -22.29 18.53 25.69
N LEU A 721 -22.59 18.19 24.43
CA LEU A 721 -23.27 16.94 24.05
C LEU A 721 -22.46 15.69 24.47
N TYR A 722 -21.13 15.75 24.41
CA TYR A 722 -20.26 14.71 24.97
C TYR A 722 -20.43 14.57 26.49
N ALA A 723 -20.55 15.69 27.21
CA ALA A 723 -20.84 15.69 28.65
C ALA A 723 -22.26 15.19 28.96
N ASP A 724 -23.24 15.44 28.09
CA ASP A 724 -24.59 14.85 28.18
C ASP A 724 -24.57 13.33 28.00
N ALA A 725 -23.76 12.80 27.07
CA ALA A 725 -23.56 11.36 26.90
C ALA A 725 -22.99 10.71 28.18
N VAL A 726 -21.98 11.34 28.79
CA VAL A 726 -21.40 10.90 30.07
C VAL A 726 -22.43 10.96 31.20
N GLU A 727 -23.24 12.02 31.28
CA GLU A 727 -24.32 12.13 32.27
C GLU A 727 -25.35 11.00 32.14
N GLN A 728 -25.78 10.66 30.91
CA GLN A 728 -26.70 9.55 30.67
C GLN A 728 -26.12 8.19 31.07
N GLY A 729 -24.81 7.99 30.89
CA GLY A 729 -24.10 6.80 31.39
C GLY A 729 -24.03 6.74 32.92
N LEU A 730 -23.80 7.88 33.59
CA LEU A 730 -23.74 7.96 35.05
C LEU A 730 -25.13 7.78 35.70
N ARG A 731 -26.21 8.27 35.09
CA ARG A 731 -27.60 8.02 35.55
C ARG A 731 -27.96 6.54 35.55
N GLN A 732 -27.52 5.81 34.52
CA GLN A 732 -27.65 4.33 34.48
C GLN A 732 -26.82 3.67 35.60
N ALA A 733 -25.59 4.15 35.83
CA ALA A 733 -24.70 3.62 36.86
C ALA A 733 -25.25 3.79 38.30
N VAL A 734 -25.85 4.95 38.60
CA VAL A 734 -26.49 5.23 39.91
C VAL A 734 -27.78 4.41 40.09
N SER A 735 -28.64 4.37 39.07
CA SER A 735 -29.92 3.64 39.14
C SER A 735 -29.79 2.11 39.00
N GLY A 736 -28.61 1.61 38.66
CA GLY A 736 -28.39 0.20 38.29
C GLY A 736 -29.13 -0.24 37.01
N THR A 737 -29.91 0.65 36.39
CA THR A 737 -30.79 0.34 35.26
C THR A 737 -30.05 0.63 33.97
N LYS A 738 -29.94 -0.37 33.10
CA LYS A 738 -29.21 -0.27 31.83
C LYS A 738 -30.13 0.04 30.68
N ASP A 739 -29.76 1.01 29.85
CA ASP A 739 -30.30 1.09 28.50
C ASP A 739 -29.63 0.01 27.63
N THR A 740 -30.45 -0.89 27.10
CA THR A 740 -30.02 -1.95 26.16
C THR A 740 -30.38 -1.63 24.71
N GLY A 741 -31.14 -0.57 24.48
CA GLY A 741 -31.50 0.00 23.19
C GLY A 741 -30.45 0.94 22.60
N ILE A 742 -29.43 1.35 23.37
CA ILE A 742 -28.27 2.09 22.85
C ILE A 742 -27.65 1.33 21.67
N THR A 743 -27.73 1.97 20.50
CA THR A 743 -27.21 1.51 19.22
C THR A 743 -26.35 2.61 18.60
N CYS A 744 -25.45 2.19 17.73
CA CYS A 744 -24.57 3.07 16.98
C CYS A 744 -24.90 2.87 15.49
N PRO A 745 -25.43 3.87 14.78
CA PRO A 745 -25.51 3.85 13.32
C PRO A 745 -24.07 3.87 12.75
N LEU A 746 -23.79 2.92 11.86
CA LEU A 746 -22.45 2.52 11.40
C LEU A 746 -22.50 1.91 9.99
#